data_AF-A0A8T5UYA2-F1
#
_entry.id   AF-A0A8T5UYA2-F1
#
_cell.length_a   1.000
_cell.length_b   1.000
_cell.length_c   1.000
_cell.angle_alpha   90.00
_cell.angle_beta   90.00
_cell.angle_gamma   90.00
#
_symmetry.space_group_name_H-M   'P 1'
#
loop_
_entity.id
_entity.type
_entity.pdbx_description
1 polymer ?
#
loop_
_entity_poly.entity_id
_entity_poly.type
_entity_poly.pdbx_seq_one_letter_code
_entity_poly.pdbx_strand_id
1 'polypeptide(L)'
;MTGKVSKDQTEYDLETAISAAIEAAFPRLGAAGIKHQIEFSIRLGHATITAKGRESWIRRGRADILLTMDSKPLAILELKKRGVALTTDDGEQGISYARLLPIMAPFVVITNGNETRIIETFSGQPYTGETPDAKSFEALMISAARVAAGDRDDAIATLMGSDPQVWTSAVAAASARAVNELTATTDHPLRPFGPLKILRLATRQLAHKLRTSRLVLISGPPLAGKTNILEQLVRLIDPQVAGGLFLECGASEVFRKISDLLADTLDWPVDPEAARAWVRQLSRAGGPALVLAIDRLDPEDRDDVRMIEDLTSNTFGPALRVVVGLDTDATRRALTSADGRRESPIGRRAAIVEVEDLAEPEYFVALKALAELNMGIMDGGQHSPDLRRPWLLQAMATRLSGIKREGVGVFPAVPGLEIIAQARANFSDPELRRRYGGLAQAIAADAQDQSKPYAMALELMGRYFVRRATLDGILPASDIEWLLRQGYLTPSIADDNVPILTVGFPELLASELARHLSIELRELVETDPVEAAEWLAGAASNFLFGDIVAAQAFLDLSSGNGRVPLALYDALANTMPDREATHAGQHLSTWVEGVGSIDIRPQDDGSTILTINGEDHTVESDDDQGESLGNVHAWLILSQLASRRFVAEGNGSQRRLDPETLLLVGTADFVLRQPRNDILMDSVPVHDSDEGGQFVCHNAGVVEAVTQSILRYLSNEPREDRDTFVAAAMDIDSIYLTARLDIALRMLTRSTDADLAAWASEVLTNTVRPAFLRHAQDH
;
A
#
# COMPACT_ATOMS: atom_id res chain seq x y z
N MET A 1 13.20 -18.71 45.59
CA MET A 1 13.91 -20.00 45.48
C MET A 1 13.67 -20.54 44.10
N THR A 2 14.73 -20.59 43.31
CA THR A 2 14.77 -20.91 41.88
C THR A 2 14.70 -22.42 41.66
N GLY A 3 13.55 -22.90 41.18
CA GLY A 3 13.39 -24.27 40.70
C GLY A 3 14.07 -24.45 39.35
N LYS A 4 14.97 -25.45 39.28
CA LYS A 4 15.76 -25.89 38.12
C LYS A 4 14.97 -25.88 36.80
N VAL A 5 15.52 -25.18 35.81
CA VAL A 5 15.25 -25.41 34.37
C VAL A 5 15.63 -26.88 34.07
N SER A 6 14.68 -27.72 33.65
CA SER A 6 14.99 -29.11 33.26
C SER A 6 15.61 -29.16 31.88
N LYS A 7 16.59 -30.07 31.71
CA LYS A 7 17.35 -30.35 30.48
C LYS A 7 16.48 -30.30 29.21
N ASP A 8 16.97 -29.59 28.19
CA ASP A 8 16.47 -29.67 26.81
C ASP A 8 16.48 -31.13 26.36
N GLN A 9 15.30 -31.71 26.19
CA GLN A 9 15.10 -33.07 25.70
C GLN A 9 15.22 -33.11 24.18
N THR A 10 15.85 -34.17 23.69
CA THR A 10 16.30 -34.31 22.31
C THR A 10 15.29 -35.09 21.47
N GLU A 11 15.44 -35.05 20.14
CA GLU A 11 14.70 -35.90 19.19
C GLU A 11 14.72 -37.39 19.56
N TYR A 12 15.84 -37.84 20.16
CA TYR A 12 16.01 -39.20 20.66
C TYR A 12 15.01 -39.57 21.77
N ASP A 13 14.61 -38.62 22.62
CA ASP A 13 13.65 -38.85 23.71
C ASP A 13 12.23 -39.05 23.16
N LEU A 14 11.88 -38.31 22.09
CA LEU A 14 10.60 -38.48 21.39
C LEU A 14 10.54 -39.84 20.70
N GLU A 15 11.56 -40.22 19.94
CA GLU A 15 11.63 -41.53 19.26
C GLU A 15 11.55 -42.72 20.23
N THR A 16 12.22 -42.61 21.37
CA THR A 16 12.16 -43.62 22.43
C THR A 16 10.75 -43.73 23.01
N ALA A 17 10.08 -42.59 23.25
CA ALA A 17 8.71 -42.56 23.77
C ALA A 17 7.69 -43.12 22.76
N ILE A 18 7.86 -42.84 21.47
CA ILE A 18 7.02 -43.38 20.39
C ILE A 18 7.16 -44.90 20.34
N SER A 19 8.39 -45.42 20.32
CA SER A 19 8.65 -46.87 20.25
C SER A 19 8.00 -47.60 21.43
N ALA A 20 8.15 -47.07 22.64
CA ALA A 20 7.53 -47.63 23.84
C ALA A 20 5.99 -47.58 23.80
N ALA A 21 5.42 -46.50 23.25
CA ALA A 21 3.97 -46.36 23.08
C ALA A 21 3.41 -47.39 22.08
N ILE A 22 4.11 -47.63 20.97
CA ILE A 22 3.71 -48.62 19.95
C ILE A 22 3.74 -50.03 20.55
N GLU A 23 4.80 -50.40 21.27
CA GLU A 23 4.91 -51.72 21.92
C GLU A 23 3.80 -51.95 22.95
N ALA A 24 3.46 -50.92 23.73
CA ALA A 24 2.41 -51.01 24.73
C ALA A 24 1.00 -51.10 24.12
N ALA A 25 0.73 -50.35 23.04
CA ALA A 25 -0.60 -50.31 22.42
C ALA A 25 -0.87 -51.50 21.50
N PHE A 26 0.15 -52.04 20.83
CA PHE A 26 0.00 -53.05 19.78
C PHE A 26 0.92 -54.28 19.93
N PRO A 27 0.94 -54.96 21.09
CA PRO A 27 1.89 -56.05 21.34
C PRO A 27 1.66 -57.28 20.43
N ARG A 28 0.45 -57.46 19.87
CA ARG A 28 0.09 -58.58 18.98
C ARG A 28 0.31 -58.30 17.48
N LEU A 29 0.59 -57.05 17.09
CA LEU A 29 0.82 -56.66 15.69
C LEU A 29 2.31 -56.60 15.31
N GLY A 30 3.21 -56.67 16.29
CA GLY A 30 4.66 -56.62 16.10
C GLY A 30 5.15 -55.20 15.76
N ALA A 31 5.84 -54.56 16.71
CA ALA A 31 6.29 -53.16 16.59
C ALA A 31 7.14 -52.89 15.34
N ALA A 32 7.91 -53.87 14.85
CA ALA A 32 8.74 -53.74 13.64
C ALA A 32 7.93 -53.54 12.34
N GLY A 33 6.64 -53.92 12.32
CA GLY A 33 5.75 -53.73 11.17
C GLY A 33 5.03 -52.37 11.14
N ILE A 34 5.13 -51.60 12.22
CA ILE A 34 4.43 -50.32 12.38
C ILE A 34 5.43 -49.18 12.10
N LYS A 35 5.09 -48.31 11.15
CA LYS A 35 5.85 -47.09 10.84
C LYS A 35 5.11 -45.88 11.38
N HIS A 36 5.82 -44.91 11.93
CA HIS A 36 5.23 -43.64 12.38
C HIS A 36 5.58 -42.47 11.46
N GLN A 37 4.66 -41.51 11.38
CA GLN A 37 4.83 -40.21 10.74
C GLN A 37 4.59 -39.13 11.78
N ILE A 38 5.66 -38.44 12.17
CA ILE A 38 5.62 -37.35 13.16
C ILE A 38 5.03 -36.08 12.53
N GLU A 39 5.05 -35.98 11.21
CA GLU A 39 4.35 -34.95 10.44
C GLU A 39 3.41 -35.63 9.45
N PHE A 40 2.13 -35.25 9.47
CA PHE A 40 1.12 -35.77 8.55
C PHE A 40 0.09 -34.69 8.23
N SER A 41 -0.55 -34.81 7.07
CA SER A 41 -1.51 -33.81 6.61
C SER A 41 -2.94 -34.33 6.66
N ILE A 42 -3.85 -33.47 7.11
CA ILE A 42 -5.30 -33.64 7.04
C ILE A 42 -5.90 -32.61 6.07
N ARG A 43 -7.08 -32.93 5.53
CA ARG A 43 -7.79 -32.04 4.59
C ARG A 43 -9.09 -31.54 5.21
N LEU A 44 -9.19 -30.24 5.42
CA LEU A 44 -10.40 -29.52 5.86
C LEU A 44 -10.93 -28.73 4.67
N GLY A 45 -11.98 -29.24 4.03
CA GLY A 45 -12.50 -28.72 2.77
C GLY A 45 -11.43 -28.45 1.71
N HIS A 46 -11.18 -27.18 1.44
CA HIS A 46 -10.18 -26.69 0.50
C HIS A 46 -8.79 -26.47 1.12
N ALA A 47 -8.67 -26.45 2.45
CA ALA A 47 -7.40 -26.32 3.16
C ALA A 47 -6.73 -27.67 3.43
N THR A 48 -5.40 -27.71 3.29
CA THR A 48 -4.56 -28.83 3.74
C THR A 48 -3.75 -28.36 4.93
N ILE A 49 -3.89 -29.03 6.06
CA ILE A 49 -3.23 -28.67 7.32
C ILE A 49 -2.28 -29.80 7.68
N THR A 50 -1.03 -29.43 8.00
CA THR A 50 -0.02 -30.39 8.44
C THR A 50 0.11 -30.33 9.95
N ALA A 51 -0.19 -31.44 10.61
CA ALA A 51 0.15 -31.68 12.01
C ALA A 51 1.65 -31.89 12.12
N LYS A 52 2.29 -31.25 13.10
CA LYS A 52 3.74 -31.25 13.29
C LYS A 52 4.06 -31.70 14.71
N GLY A 53 3.95 -33.00 14.94
CA GLY A 53 4.13 -33.62 16.26
C GLY A 53 5.48 -33.27 16.89
N ARG A 54 6.52 -33.06 16.10
CA ARG A 54 7.86 -32.67 16.58
C ARG A 54 7.89 -31.27 17.19
N GLU A 55 7.40 -30.27 16.47
CA GLU A 55 7.35 -28.88 16.95
C GLU A 55 6.42 -28.77 18.16
N SER A 56 5.28 -29.47 18.13
CA SER A 56 4.33 -29.57 19.24
C SER A 56 4.99 -30.20 20.48
N TRP A 57 5.81 -31.25 20.32
CA TRP A 57 6.52 -31.89 21.44
C TRP A 57 7.50 -30.94 22.12
N ILE A 58 8.28 -30.21 21.31
CA ILE A 58 9.28 -29.25 21.78
C ILE A 58 8.60 -28.09 22.51
N ARG A 59 7.58 -27.47 21.90
CA ARG A 59 6.94 -26.26 22.44
C ARG A 59 5.91 -26.54 23.53
N ARG A 60 5.12 -27.60 23.38
CA ARG A 60 3.90 -27.87 24.17
C ARG A 60 3.97 -29.18 24.97
N GLY A 61 4.92 -30.07 24.67
CA GLY A 61 5.09 -31.32 25.40
C GLY A 61 4.04 -32.39 25.09
N ARG A 62 3.44 -32.30 23.90
CA ARG A 62 2.55 -33.32 23.33
C ARG A 62 2.86 -33.50 21.85
N ALA A 63 2.56 -34.67 21.29
CA ALA A 63 2.76 -34.97 19.87
C ALA A 63 1.62 -35.85 19.35
N ASP A 64 0.91 -35.35 18.35
CA ASP A 64 -0.01 -36.12 17.53
C ASP A 64 0.78 -36.80 16.40
N ILE A 65 0.67 -38.12 16.26
CA ILE A 65 1.50 -38.94 15.37
C ILE A 65 0.64 -39.92 14.58
N LEU A 66 0.86 -40.05 13.28
CA LEU A 66 0.18 -41.05 12.46
C LEU A 66 0.97 -42.36 12.45
N LEU A 67 0.37 -43.44 12.92
CA LEU A 67 0.90 -44.80 12.82
C LEU A 67 0.32 -45.48 11.57
N THR A 68 1.18 -46.19 10.84
CA THR A 68 0.83 -46.90 9.61
C THR A 68 1.34 -48.33 9.64
N MET A 69 0.58 -49.24 9.05
CA MET A 69 0.94 -50.64 8.86
C MET A 69 0.65 -51.01 7.40
N ASP A 70 1.63 -51.58 6.69
CA ASP A 70 1.53 -51.85 5.25
C ASP A 70 1.09 -50.64 4.41
N SER A 71 1.56 -49.44 4.78
CA SER A 71 1.19 -48.15 4.18
C SER A 71 -0.27 -47.73 4.35
N LYS A 72 -1.05 -48.41 5.20
CA LYS A 72 -2.41 -48.03 5.59
C LYS A 72 -2.40 -47.38 6.98
N PRO A 73 -3.22 -46.34 7.22
CA PRO A 73 -3.40 -45.76 8.55
C PRO A 73 -3.84 -46.83 9.56
N LEU A 74 -3.08 -46.95 10.65
CA LEU A 74 -3.36 -47.86 11.77
C LEU A 74 -4.00 -47.10 12.94
N ALA A 75 -3.36 -46.01 13.38
CA ALA A 75 -3.85 -45.22 14.50
C ALA A 75 -3.33 -43.78 14.46
N ILE A 76 -4.07 -42.87 15.09
CA ILE A 76 -3.49 -41.61 15.59
C ILE A 76 -3.01 -41.84 17.01
N LEU A 77 -1.73 -41.57 17.27
CA LEU A 77 -1.11 -41.63 18.58
C LEU A 77 -1.00 -40.21 19.15
N GLU A 78 -1.80 -39.92 20.18
CA GLU A 78 -1.71 -38.72 21.02
C GLU A 78 -0.77 -38.99 22.19
N LEU A 79 0.49 -38.55 22.03
CA LEU A 79 1.56 -38.79 23.00
C LEU A 79 1.78 -37.55 23.87
N LYS A 80 1.60 -37.71 25.19
CA LYS A 80 1.89 -36.67 26.19
C LYS A 80 3.18 -36.95 26.95
N LYS A 81 3.80 -35.88 27.47
CA LYS A 81 4.92 -35.99 28.42
C LYS A 81 4.52 -36.78 29.68
N ARG A 82 5.48 -37.54 30.21
CA ARG A 82 5.32 -38.26 31.48
C ARG A 82 4.91 -37.31 32.61
N GLY A 83 3.89 -37.69 33.36
CA GLY A 83 3.34 -36.92 34.47
C GLY A 83 2.22 -35.95 34.08
N VAL A 84 1.90 -35.79 32.79
CA VAL A 84 0.71 -35.06 32.34
C VAL A 84 -0.48 -36.02 32.33
N ALA A 85 -1.59 -35.62 32.97
CA ALA A 85 -2.81 -36.43 33.00
C ALA A 85 -3.47 -36.51 31.62
N LEU A 86 -4.02 -37.68 31.31
CA LEU A 86 -4.86 -37.88 30.11
C LEU A 86 -6.27 -37.35 30.39
N THR A 87 -6.80 -36.55 29.48
CA THR A 87 -8.15 -35.96 29.55
C THR A 87 -9.05 -36.59 28.48
N THR A 88 -10.35 -36.35 28.58
CA THR A 88 -11.31 -36.77 27.54
C THR A 88 -11.06 -36.02 26.23
N ASP A 89 -10.75 -34.72 26.32
CA ASP A 89 -10.44 -33.84 25.19
C ASP A 89 -9.30 -34.37 24.31
N ASP A 90 -8.31 -35.06 24.91
CA ASP A 90 -7.20 -35.69 24.17
C ASP A 90 -7.71 -36.78 23.21
N GLY A 91 -8.72 -37.53 23.63
CA GLY A 91 -9.34 -38.57 22.82
C GLY A 91 -10.19 -37.98 21.72
N GLU A 92 -10.96 -36.94 22.02
CA GLU A 92 -11.76 -36.23 21.02
C GLU A 92 -10.88 -35.58 19.95
N GLN A 93 -9.73 -34.99 20.34
CA GLN A 93 -8.73 -34.46 19.41
C GLN A 93 -8.17 -35.57 18.51
N GLY A 94 -7.74 -36.69 19.08
CA GLY A 94 -7.20 -37.82 18.31
C GLY A 94 -8.23 -38.47 17.36
N ILE A 95 -9.48 -38.61 17.80
CA ILE A 95 -10.60 -39.11 16.95
C ILE A 95 -10.79 -38.17 15.77
N SER A 96 -10.75 -36.86 16.02
CA SER A 96 -10.95 -35.85 14.99
C SER A 96 -9.86 -35.94 13.91
N TYR A 97 -8.60 -36.04 14.30
CA TYR A 97 -7.51 -36.31 13.35
C TYR A 97 -7.75 -37.59 12.54
N ALA A 98 -8.09 -38.69 13.22
CA ALA A 98 -8.28 -39.99 12.58
C ALA A 98 -9.42 -39.95 11.54
N ARG A 99 -10.53 -39.26 11.82
CA ARG A 99 -11.66 -39.05 10.90
C ARG A 99 -11.34 -38.17 9.70
N LEU A 100 -10.37 -37.27 9.83
CA LEU A 100 -10.02 -36.27 8.80
C LEU A 100 -8.86 -36.68 7.88
N LEU A 101 -8.30 -37.88 8.09
CA LEU A 101 -7.35 -38.50 7.16
C LEU A 101 -8.05 -38.87 5.83
N PRO A 102 -7.30 -38.92 4.71
CA PRO A 102 -7.85 -39.42 3.43
C PRO A 102 -8.42 -40.84 3.53
N ILE A 103 -7.79 -41.67 4.36
CA ILE A 103 -8.29 -42.97 4.79
C ILE A 103 -8.31 -42.93 6.31
N MET A 104 -9.48 -43.12 6.91
CA MET A 104 -9.62 -43.04 8.37
C MET A 104 -8.73 -44.08 9.06
N ALA A 105 -8.02 -43.65 10.10
CA ALA A 105 -7.33 -44.58 11.00
C ALA A 105 -8.36 -45.23 11.95
N PRO A 106 -8.40 -46.56 12.08
CA PRO A 106 -9.41 -47.26 12.86
C PRO A 106 -9.27 -47.05 14.39
N PHE A 107 -8.09 -46.67 14.85
CA PHE A 107 -7.79 -46.48 16.26
C PHE A 107 -7.26 -45.08 16.59
N VAL A 108 -7.48 -44.68 17.83
CA VAL A 108 -6.78 -43.58 18.49
C VAL A 108 -6.13 -44.15 19.74
N VAL A 109 -4.86 -43.86 19.94
CA VAL A 109 -4.08 -44.25 21.11
C VAL A 109 -3.70 -42.99 21.86
N ILE A 110 -4.05 -42.91 23.14
CA ILE A 110 -3.68 -41.79 24.00
C ILE A 110 -2.78 -42.33 25.09
N THR A 111 -1.59 -41.75 25.27
CA THR A 111 -0.65 -42.23 26.29
C THR A 111 0.24 -41.14 26.85
N ASN A 112 0.59 -41.26 28.14
CA ASN A 112 1.63 -40.48 28.80
C ASN A 112 2.82 -41.34 29.26
N GLY A 113 2.88 -42.59 28.78
CA GLY A 113 3.88 -43.59 29.15
C GLY A 113 3.62 -44.35 30.46
N ASN A 114 2.64 -43.94 31.27
CA ASN A 114 2.19 -44.68 32.46
C ASN A 114 0.76 -45.22 32.28
N GLU A 115 -0.10 -44.43 31.66
CA GLU A 115 -1.46 -44.78 31.28
C GLU A 115 -1.57 -44.79 29.77
N THR A 116 -2.26 -45.78 29.21
CA THR A 116 -2.55 -45.89 27.78
C THR A 116 -4.02 -46.24 27.59
N ARG A 117 -4.72 -45.52 26.70
CA ARG A 117 -6.11 -45.76 26.32
C ARG A 117 -6.18 -45.94 24.81
N ILE A 118 -6.92 -46.95 24.36
CA ILE A 118 -7.19 -47.20 22.94
C ILE A 118 -8.67 -46.98 22.69
N ILE A 119 -9.00 -46.18 21.69
CA ILE A 119 -10.36 -45.82 21.30
C ILE A 119 -10.59 -46.28 19.87
N GLU A 120 -11.78 -46.83 19.61
CA GLU A 120 -12.23 -47.10 18.24
C GLU A 120 -12.72 -45.81 17.60
N THR A 121 -12.09 -45.36 16.51
CA THR A 121 -12.39 -44.05 15.90
C THR A 121 -13.84 -43.95 15.40
N PHE A 122 -14.41 -45.07 14.90
CA PHE A 122 -15.77 -45.10 14.38
C PHE A 122 -16.82 -44.93 15.49
N SER A 123 -16.70 -45.68 16.60
CA SER A 123 -17.68 -45.65 17.70
C SER A 123 -17.41 -44.55 18.72
N GLY A 124 -16.17 -44.04 18.77
CA GLY A 124 -15.69 -43.13 19.81
C GLY A 124 -15.58 -43.78 21.19
N GLN A 125 -15.81 -45.09 21.30
CA GLN A 125 -15.81 -45.82 22.57
C GLN A 125 -14.44 -46.46 22.86
N PRO A 126 -14.09 -46.67 24.14
CA PRO A 126 -12.91 -47.44 24.50
C PRO A 126 -12.93 -48.82 23.84
N TYR A 127 -11.81 -49.24 23.29
CA TYR A 127 -11.67 -50.58 22.72
C TYR A 127 -11.81 -51.63 23.81
N THR A 128 -12.72 -52.59 23.63
CA THR A 128 -13.08 -53.59 24.67
C THR A 128 -12.40 -54.95 24.47
N GLY A 129 -11.66 -55.14 23.38
CA GLY A 129 -10.85 -56.34 23.15
C GLY A 129 -9.58 -56.35 24.01
N GLU A 130 -9.03 -57.55 24.30
CA GLU A 130 -7.81 -57.67 25.12
C GLU A 130 -6.63 -56.87 24.55
N THR A 131 -6.41 -56.93 23.23
CA THR A 131 -5.44 -56.12 22.45
C THR A 131 -5.74 -56.22 20.95
N PRO A 132 -5.55 -55.14 20.15
CA PRO A 132 -5.80 -55.18 18.72
C PRO A 132 -4.92 -56.22 18.00
N ASP A 133 -5.53 -57.06 17.16
CA ASP A 133 -4.84 -58.01 16.28
C ASP A 133 -5.15 -57.74 14.81
N ALA A 134 -4.46 -58.44 13.89
CA ALA A 134 -4.60 -58.22 12.45
C ALA A 134 -6.04 -58.42 11.95
N LYS A 135 -6.80 -59.33 12.59
CA LYS A 135 -8.17 -59.65 12.21
C LYS A 135 -9.15 -58.57 12.66
N SER A 136 -8.93 -58.02 13.86
CA SER A 136 -9.67 -56.89 14.41
C SER A 136 -9.41 -55.61 13.60
N PHE A 137 -8.17 -55.43 13.16
CA PHE A 137 -7.77 -54.33 12.27
C PHE A 137 -8.52 -54.39 10.92
N GLU A 138 -8.54 -55.54 10.24
CA GLU A 138 -9.28 -55.70 8.98
C GLU A 138 -10.79 -55.44 9.14
N ALA A 139 -11.40 -55.93 10.23
CA ALA A 139 -12.82 -55.72 10.50
C ALA A 139 -13.17 -54.24 10.73
N LEU A 140 -12.33 -53.51 11.47
CA LEU A 140 -12.53 -52.08 11.72
C LEU A 140 -12.23 -51.22 10.49
N MET A 141 -11.30 -51.62 9.62
CA MET A 141 -11.07 -50.95 8.34
C MET A 141 -12.28 -51.01 7.40
N ILE A 142 -13.08 -52.08 7.45
CA ILE A 142 -14.34 -52.18 6.69
C ILE A 142 -15.41 -51.24 7.27
N SER A 143 -15.51 -51.17 8.60
CA SER A 143 -16.43 -50.25 9.29
C SER A 143 -16.04 -48.78 9.10
N ALA A 144 -14.74 -48.52 8.96
CA ALA A 144 -14.18 -47.18 8.79
C ALA A 144 -14.60 -46.49 7.49
N ALA A 145 -15.05 -47.24 6.48
CA ALA A 145 -15.55 -46.69 5.22
C ALA A 145 -16.95 -46.04 5.34
N ARG A 146 -17.59 -46.04 6.52
CA ARG A 146 -18.98 -45.59 6.74
C ARG A 146 -19.13 -44.28 7.52
N VAL A 147 -18.07 -43.49 7.70
CA VAL A 147 -18.13 -42.20 8.43
C VAL A 147 -19.17 -41.28 7.79
N ALA A 148 -20.06 -40.71 8.61
CA ALA A 148 -21.10 -39.80 8.13
C ALA A 148 -20.56 -38.37 7.95
N ALA A 149 -21.26 -37.53 7.17
CA ALA A 149 -20.91 -36.12 7.02
C ALA A 149 -20.92 -35.37 8.38
N GLY A 150 -21.88 -35.65 9.25
CA GLY A 150 -21.93 -35.04 10.59
C GLY A 150 -20.74 -35.38 11.49
N ASP A 151 -20.20 -36.61 11.38
CA ASP A 151 -18.99 -37.01 12.11
C ASP A 151 -17.74 -36.22 11.67
N ARG A 152 -17.74 -35.72 10.43
CA ARG A 152 -16.69 -34.89 9.87
C ARG A 152 -16.82 -33.44 10.34
N ASP A 153 -18.03 -32.89 10.36
CA ASP A 153 -18.28 -31.53 10.86
C ASP A 153 -17.92 -31.40 12.33
N ASP A 154 -18.29 -32.40 13.15
CA ASP A 154 -17.92 -32.47 14.57
C ASP A 154 -16.40 -32.58 14.74
N ALA A 155 -15.71 -33.36 13.89
CA ALA A 155 -14.26 -33.47 13.92
C ALA A 155 -13.57 -32.13 13.59
N ILE A 156 -14.10 -31.37 12.63
CA ILE A 156 -13.58 -30.03 12.31
C ILE A 156 -13.81 -29.10 13.49
N ALA A 157 -15.04 -29.06 14.05
CA ALA A 157 -15.39 -28.21 15.18
C ALA A 157 -14.49 -28.47 16.39
N THR A 158 -14.23 -29.74 16.71
CA THR A 158 -13.33 -30.14 17.80
C THR A 158 -11.92 -29.61 17.56
N LEU A 159 -11.29 -29.88 16.40
CA LEU A 159 -9.93 -29.40 16.14
C LEU A 159 -9.84 -27.87 16.09
N MET A 160 -10.86 -27.20 15.55
CA MET A 160 -10.93 -25.74 15.53
C MET A 160 -11.04 -25.13 16.93
N GLY A 161 -11.59 -25.86 17.91
CA GLY A 161 -11.73 -25.40 19.30
C GLY A 161 -10.61 -25.83 20.24
N SER A 162 -9.91 -26.94 19.96
CA SER A 162 -8.98 -27.57 20.91
C SER A 162 -7.52 -27.66 20.45
N ASP A 163 -7.25 -27.60 19.13
CA ASP A 163 -5.88 -27.73 18.61
C ASP A 163 -5.34 -26.43 18.02
N PRO A 164 -4.40 -25.74 18.73
CA PRO A 164 -3.82 -24.51 18.24
C PRO A 164 -2.87 -24.62 17.07
N GLN A 165 -2.50 -25.82 16.63
CA GLN A 165 -1.82 -25.96 15.35
C GLN A 165 -2.82 -25.96 14.18
N VAL A 166 -4.00 -26.55 14.39
CA VAL A 166 -5.02 -26.68 13.35
C VAL A 166 -5.71 -25.35 13.13
N TRP A 167 -6.27 -24.73 14.17
CA TRP A 167 -7.08 -23.53 13.96
C TRP A 167 -6.26 -22.33 13.48
N THR A 168 -5.00 -22.18 13.92
CA THR A 168 -4.14 -21.08 13.45
C THR A 168 -3.77 -21.23 11.97
N SER A 169 -3.53 -22.48 11.53
CA SER A 169 -3.27 -22.79 10.13
C SER A 169 -4.53 -22.61 9.27
N ALA A 170 -5.70 -22.97 9.82
CA ALA A 170 -6.99 -22.80 9.16
C ALA A 170 -7.33 -21.32 8.93
N VAL A 171 -7.16 -20.46 9.94
CA VAL A 171 -7.39 -19.00 9.76
C VAL A 171 -6.36 -18.35 8.83
N ALA A 172 -5.11 -18.84 8.83
CA ALA A 172 -4.11 -18.38 7.87
C ALA A 172 -4.51 -18.73 6.43
N ALA A 173 -5.02 -19.95 6.20
CA ALA A 173 -5.54 -20.36 4.89
C ALA A 173 -6.78 -19.54 4.48
N ALA A 174 -7.70 -19.28 5.41
CA ALA A 174 -8.89 -18.47 5.15
C ALA A 174 -8.50 -17.02 4.78
N SER A 175 -7.55 -16.42 5.49
CA SER A 175 -7.01 -15.10 5.17
C SER A 175 -6.32 -15.07 3.81
N ALA A 176 -5.49 -16.07 3.50
CA ALA A 176 -4.81 -16.14 2.21
C ALA A 176 -5.82 -16.21 1.05
N ARG A 177 -6.94 -16.91 1.24
CA ARG A 177 -8.03 -16.95 0.26
C ARG A 177 -8.71 -15.58 0.10
N ALA A 178 -9.07 -14.93 1.21
CA ALA A 178 -9.66 -13.59 1.18
C ALA A 178 -8.74 -12.56 0.50
N VAL A 179 -7.44 -12.59 0.81
CA VAL A 179 -6.43 -11.71 0.20
C VAL A 179 -6.26 -12.00 -1.28
N ASN A 180 -6.31 -13.28 -1.71
CA ASN A 180 -6.23 -13.63 -3.13
C ASN A 180 -7.42 -13.08 -3.93
N GLU A 181 -8.64 -13.08 -3.36
CA GLU A 181 -9.82 -12.47 -3.99
C GLU A 181 -9.66 -10.95 -4.15
N LEU A 182 -8.92 -10.31 -3.26
CA LEU A 182 -8.61 -8.88 -3.25
C LEU A 182 -7.25 -8.55 -3.91
N THR A 183 -6.63 -9.52 -4.58
CA THR A 183 -5.38 -9.31 -5.30
C THR A 183 -5.67 -8.84 -6.73
N ALA A 184 -4.97 -7.78 -7.15
CA ALA A 184 -5.13 -7.16 -8.46
C ALA A 184 -4.74 -8.13 -9.57
N THR A 185 -5.57 -8.17 -10.61
CA THR A 185 -5.32 -8.91 -11.85
C THR A 185 -5.41 -7.96 -13.03
N THR A 186 -5.10 -8.44 -14.24
CA THR A 186 -5.31 -7.68 -15.47
C THR A 186 -6.77 -7.26 -15.66
N ASP A 187 -7.71 -8.11 -15.25
CA ASP A 187 -9.15 -7.87 -15.37
C ASP A 187 -9.70 -7.00 -14.23
N HIS A 188 -9.02 -7.01 -13.09
CA HIS A 188 -9.39 -6.26 -11.89
C HIS A 188 -8.19 -5.48 -11.31
N PRO A 189 -7.67 -4.46 -12.04
CA PRO A 189 -6.44 -3.77 -11.67
C PRO A 189 -6.57 -2.85 -10.45
N LEU A 190 -7.80 -2.54 -10.04
CA LEU A 190 -8.11 -1.64 -8.92
C LEU A 190 -8.25 -2.36 -7.57
N ARG A 191 -8.07 -3.67 -7.51
CA ARG A 191 -8.09 -4.39 -6.23
C ARG A 191 -6.89 -3.97 -5.36
N PRO A 192 -7.04 -3.93 -4.03
CA PRO A 192 -6.11 -3.23 -3.13
C PRO A 192 -4.71 -3.88 -3.04
N PHE A 193 -4.60 -5.19 -3.32
CA PHE A 193 -3.32 -5.89 -3.24
C PHE A 193 -2.72 -6.07 -4.62
N GLY A 194 -1.90 -5.13 -5.06
CA GLY A 194 -1.20 -5.26 -6.34
C GLY A 194 0.08 -6.13 -6.25
N PRO A 195 0.79 -6.27 -7.38
CA PRO A 195 2.00 -7.09 -7.48
C PRO A 195 3.20 -6.58 -6.66
N LEU A 196 3.21 -5.30 -6.27
CA LEU A 196 4.36 -4.67 -5.62
C LEU A 196 4.26 -4.83 -4.10
N LYS A 197 5.02 -5.77 -3.53
CA LYS A 197 4.94 -6.09 -2.09
C LYS A 197 5.97 -5.28 -1.28
N ILE A 198 5.61 -4.06 -0.89
CA ILE A 198 6.46 -3.17 -0.10
C ILE A 198 6.28 -3.42 1.39
N LEU A 199 7.28 -4.01 2.06
CA LEU A 199 7.23 -4.21 3.52
C LEU A 199 7.33 -2.87 4.27
N ARG A 200 6.29 -2.49 4.99
CA ARG A 200 6.24 -1.23 5.76
C ARG A 200 6.89 -1.37 7.14
N LEU A 201 7.56 -0.31 7.59
CA LEU A 201 8.07 -0.15 8.96
C LEU A 201 6.92 -0.20 9.97
N ALA A 202 5.78 0.41 9.62
CA ALA A 202 4.55 0.37 10.41
C ALA A 202 4.10 -1.07 10.73
N THR A 203 4.28 -2.03 9.82
CA THR A 203 3.97 -3.45 10.07
C THR A 203 4.79 -4.02 11.23
N ARG A 204 6.07 -3.65 11.35
CA ARG A 204 6.93 -4.07 12.47
C ARG A 204 6.52 -3.40 13.78
N GLN A 205 6.19 -2.11 13.74
CA GLN A 205 5.73 -1.36 14.91
C GLN A 205 4.39 -1.92 15.44
N LEU A 206 3.49 -2.26 14.52
CA LEU A 206 2.21 -2.90 14.80
C LEU A 206 2.40 -4.25 15.51
N ALA A 207 3.24 -5.13 14.96
CA ALA A 207 3.56 -6.42 15.57
C ALA A 207 4.17 -6.27 16.98
N HIS A 208 4.95 -5.21 17.22
CA HIS A 208 5.49 -4.91 18.55
C HIS A 208 4.38 -4.47 19.54
N LYS A 209 3.53 -3.50 19.14
CA LYS A 209 2.45 -2.99 20.00
C LYS A 209 1.41 -4.06 20.35
N LEU A 210 1.16 -5.02 19.45
CA LEU A 210 0.25 -6.14 19.71
C LEU A 210 0.68 -7.08 20.85
N ARG A 211 1.95 -7.02 21.26
CA ARG A 211 2.43 -7.81 22.42
C ARG A 211 1.85 -7.30 23.74
N THR A 212 1.59 -6.00 23.83
CA THR A 212 1.14 -5.33 25.07
C THR A 212 -0.27 -4.78 24.98
N SER A 213 -0.76 -4.48 23.77
CA SER A 213 -2.07 -3.86 23.54
C SER A 213 -3.06 -4.83 22.92
N ARG A 214 -4.31 -4.80 23.42
CA ARG A 214 -5.42 -5.59 22.85
C ARG A 214 -5.98 -4.97 21.57
N LEU A 215 -5.90 -3.65 21.46
CA LEU A 215 -6.37 -2.87 20.32
C LEU A 215 -5.21 -2.04 19.79
N VAL A 216 -4.97 -2.13 18.48
CA VAL A 216 -4.06 -1.23 17.78
C VAL A 216 -4.80 -0.59 16.60
N LEU A 217 -4.76 0.74 16.53
CA LEU A 217 -5.28 1.50 15.40
C LEU A 217 -4.12 1.85 14.47
N ILE A 218 -4.30 1.61 13.18
CA ILE A 218 -3.41 2.10 12.13
C ILE A 218 -4.03 3.38 11.59
N SER A 219 -3.39 4.51 11.88
CA SER A 219 -3.81 5.85 11.49
C SER A 219 -2.95 6.33 10.32
N GLY A 220 -3.55 7.08 9.39
CA GLY A 220 -2.83 7.63 8.25
C GLY A 220 -3.80 8.16 7.19
N PRO A 221 -3.34 8.99 6.24
CA PRO A 221 -4.20 9.53 5.21
C PRO A 221 -4.75 8.44 4.28
N PRO A 222 -5.82 8.73 3.51
CA PRO A 222 -6.30 7.84 2.46
C PRO A 222 -5.16 7.40 1.53
N LEU A 223 -5.22 6.15 1.06
CA LEU A 223 -4.22 5.56 0.15
C LEU A 223 -2.77 5.43 0.68
N ALA A 224 -2.50 5.76 1.96
CA ALA A 224 -1.18 5.56 2.58
C ALA A 224 -0.78 4.08 2.76
N GLY A 225 -1.65 3.11 2.40
CA GLY A 225 -1.34 1.68 2.44
C GLY A 225 -1.77 0.95 3.71
N LYS A 226 -2.72 1.49 4.49
CA LYS A 226 -3.25 0.86 5.72
C LYS A 226 -3.76 -0.57 5.49
N THR A 227 -4.58 -0.79 4.46
CA THR A 227 -5.05 -2.13 4.05
C THR A 227 -3.90 -3.09 3.75
N ASN A 228 -2.82 -2.62 3.11
CA ASN A 228 -1.63 -3.43 2.83
C ASN A 228 -0.88 -3.78 4.12
N ILE A 229 -0.86 -2.91 5.14
CA ILE A 229 -0.24 -3.21 6.44
C ILE A 229 -1.04 -4.28 7.19
N LEU A 230 -2.39 -4.21 7.14
CA LEU A 230 -3.27 -5.24 7.72
C LEU A 230 -3.01 -6.62 7.09
N GLU A 231 -2.94 -6.69 5.76
CA GLU A 231 -2.57 -7.91 5.04
C GLU A 231 -1.17 -8.40 5.42
N GLN A 232 -0.17 -7.51 5.41
CA GLN A 232 1.21 -7.87 5.74
C GLN A 232 1.33 -8.43 7.15
N LEU A 233 0.63 -7.85 8.12
CA LEU A 233 0.59 -8.37 9.48
C LEU A 233 0.11 -9.83 9.48
N VAL A 234 -1.05 -10.09 8.86
CA VAL A 234 -1.64 -11.44 8.84
C VAL A 234 -0.75 -12.44 8.12
N ARG A 235 -0.16 -12.05 6.98
CA ARG A 235 0.75 -12.91 6.21
C ARG A 235 2.05 -13.22 6.94
N LEU A 236 2.55 -12.31 7.76
CA LEU A 236 3.82 -12.46 8.48
C LEU A 236 3.67 -13.11 9.87
N ILE A 237 2.45 -13.33 10.35
CA ILE A 237 2.21 -14.08 11.58
C ILE A 237 2.65 -15.53 11.38
N ASP A 238 3.54 -16.02 12.25
CA ASP A 238 3.85 -17.45 12.37
C ASP A 238 2.61 -18.16 12.95
N PRO A 239 1.96 -19.09 12.22
CA PRO A 239 0.81 -19.85 12.72
C PRO A 239 1.10 -20.65 13.99
N GLN A 240 2.38 -20.89 14.31
CA GLN A 240 2.77 -21.56 15.56
C GLN A 240 2.76 -20.62 16.77
N VAL A 241 2.62 -19.30 16.56
CA VAL A 241 2.64 -18.25 17.59
C VAL A 241 1.28 -17.58 17.76
N ALA A 242 0.58 -17.31 16.66
CA ALA A 242 -0.74 -16.69 16.64
C ALA A 242 -1.50 -17.09 15.37
N GLY A 243 -2.83 -16.92 15.36
CA GLY A 243 -3.64 -17.00 14.14
C GLY A 243 -4.04 -15.60 13.70
N GLY A 244 -3.81 -15.26 12.43
CA GLY A 244 -4.25 -14.01 11.83
C GLY A 244 -5.46 -14.21 10.93
N LEU A 245 -6.50 -13.39 11.12
CA LEU A 245 -7.67 -13.35 10.25
C LEU A 245 -7.83 -11.95 9.64
N PHE A 246 -7.74 -11.86 8.32
CA PHE A 246 -8.03 -10.62 7.57
C PHE A 246 -9.52 -10.53 7.26
N LEU A 247 -10.15 -9.41 7.63
CA LEU A 247 -11.58 -9.16 7.48
C LEU A 247 -11.80 -7.82 6.77
N GLU A 248 -12.37 -7.87 5.57
CA GLU A 248 -12.88 -6.68 4.88
C GLU A 248 -14.39 -6.60 5.11
N CYS A 249 -14.83 -5.81 6.10
CA CYS A 249 -16.25 -5.70 6.48
C CYS A 249 -16.53 -4.56 7.48
N GLY A 250 -17.77 -4.06 7.47
CA GLY A 250 -18.29 -3.21 8.56
C GLY A 250 -18.66 -4.02 9.81
N ALA A 251 -19.04 -3.37 10.92
CA ALA A 251 -19.25 -4.08 12.19
C ALA A 251 -20.36 -5.11 12.18
N SER A 252 -21.51 -4.80 11.56
CA SER A 252 -22.67 -5.70 11.55
C SER A 252 -22.36 -7.05 10.87
N GLU A 253 -21.24 -7.13 10.16
CA GLU A 253 -20.84 -8.27 9.37
C GLU A 253 -19.64 -9.02 9.92
N VAL A 254 -18.97 -8.57 10.99
CA VAL A 254 -17.71 -9.18 11.46
C VAL A 254 -17.85 -10.69 11.68
N PHE A 255 -18.82 -11.13 12.49
CA PHE A 255 -18.99 -12.56 12.77
C PHE A 255 -19.57 -13.33 11.58
N ARG A 256 -20.34 -12.66 10.72
CA ARG A 256 -20.83 -13.22 9.47
C ARG A 256 -19.67 -13.46 8.48
N LYS A 257 -18.74 -12.53 8.38
CA LYS A 257 -17.56 -12.67 7.54
C LYS A 257 -16.63 -13.75 8.07
N ILE A 258 -16.48 -13.87 9.40
CA ILE A 258 -15.76 -14.99 10.02
C ILE A 258 -16.44 -16.33 9.66
N SER A 259 -17.76 -16.43 9.81
CA SER A 259 -18.48 -17.66 9.48
C SER A 259 -18.36 -18.02 8.01
N ASP A 260 -18.56 -17.05 7.11
CA ASP A 260 -18.49 -17.25 5.65
C ASP A 260 -17.07 -17.70 5.24
N LEU A 261 -16.02 -17.04 5.75
CA LEU A 261 -14.64 -17.39 5.44
C LEU A 261 -14.26 -18.80 5.93
N LEU A 262 -14.69 -19.19 7.12
CA LEU A 262 -14.42 -20.51 7.68
C LEU A 262 -15.21 -21.60 6.94
N ALA A 263 -16.49 -21.34 6.63
CA ALA A 263 -17.32 -22.26 5.88
C ALA A 263 -16.77 -22.49 4.47
N ASP A 264 -16.44 -21.43 3.74
CA ASP A 264 -15.92 -21.50 2.37
C ASP A 264 -14.52 -22.12 2.30
N THR A 265 -13.72 -22.02 3.35
CA THR A 265 -12.34 -22.56 3.36
C THR A 265 -12.30 -24.01 3.82
N LEU A 266 -13.09 -24.35 4.83
CA LEU A 266 -12.99 -25.62 5.57
C LEU A 266 -14.12 -26.60 5.24
N ASP A 267 -15.11 -26.20 4.45
CA ASP A 267 -16.40 -26.89 4.28
C ASP A 267 -17.09 -27.16 5.64
N TRP A 268 -16.90 -26.24 6.60
CA TRP A 268 -17.44 -26.36 7.96
C TRP A 268 -18.67 -25.45 8.11
N PRO A 269 -19.90 -25.99 8.22
CA PRO A 269 -21.10 -25.17 8.31
C PRO A 269 -21.19 -24.47 9.68
N VAL A 270 -20.71 -23.23 9.71
CA VAL A 270 -20.71 -22.37 10.91
C VAL A 270 -21.62 -21.17 10.64
N ASP A 271 -22.45 -20.82 11.61
CA ASP A 271 -23.25 -19.59 11.59
C ASP A 271 -22.56 -18.46 12.39
N PRO A 272 -23.02 -17.20 12.28
CA PRO A 272 -22.39 -16.08 12.98
C PRO A 272 -22.37 -16.19 14.51
N GLU A 273 -23.37 -16.85 15.13
CA GLU A 273 -23.42 -17.02 16.58
C GLU A 273 -22.37 -18.05 17.04
N ALA A 274 -22.25 -19.16 16.31
CA ALA A 274 -21.23 -20.17 16.51
C ALA A 274 -19.81 -19.58 16.31
N ALA A 275 -19.61 -18.75 15.29
CA ALA A 275 -18.35 -18.04 15.08
C ALA A 275 -18.00 -17.13 16.28
N ARG A 276 -18.97 -16.38 16.81
CA ARG A 276 -18.78 -15.55 18.00
C ARG A 276 -18.45 -16.37 19.25
N ALA A 277 -19.12 -17.49 19.44
CA ALA A 277 -18.84 -18.42 20.54
C ALA A 277 -17.42 -19.02 20.43
N TRP A 278 -17.02 -19.41 19.22
CA TRP A 278 -15.69 -19.93 18.91
C TRP A 278 -14.59 -18.89 19.19
N VAL A 279 -14.74 -17.65 18.71
CA VAL A 279 -13.78 -16.56 19.02
C VAL A 279 -13.70 -16.33 20.54
N ARG A 280 -14.83 -16.36 21.24
CA ARG A 280 -14.86 -16.23 22.71
C ARG A 280 -14.12 -17.37 23.39
N GLN A 281 -14.30 -18.61 22.96
CA GLN A 281 -13.58 -19.77 23.47
C GLN A 281 -12.07 -19.61 23.27
N LEU A 282 -11.62 -19.36 22.03
CA LEU A 282 -10.20 -19.19 21.72
C LEU A 282 -9.56 -18.04 22.50
N SER A 283 -10.27 -16.92 22.63
CA SER A 283 -9.74 -15.74 23.34
C SER A 283 -9.42 -16.00 24.82
N ARG A 284 -9.98 -17.05 25.42
CA ARG A 284 -9.81 -17.45 26.82
C ARG A 284 -8.94 -18.70 26.99
N ALA A 285 -8.64 -19.39 25.89
CA ALA A 285 -7.75 -20.53 25.91
C ALA A 285 -6.32 -20.09 26.26
N GLY A 286 -5.59 -20.91 27.02
CA GLY A 286 -4.19 -20.64 27.41
C GLY A 286 -3.17 -20.84 26.28
N GLY A 287 -3.52 -20.47 25.05
CA GLY A 287 -2.78 -20.77 23.82
C GLY A 287 -2.39 -19.55 22.98
N PRO A 288 -2.10 -19.74 21.67
CA PRO A 288 -1.84 -18.68 20.70
C PRO A 288 -2.93 -17.61 20.68
N ALA A 289 -2.54 -16.37 20.40
CA ALA A 289 -3.48 -15.27 20.23
C ALA A 289 -4.21 -15.36 18.89
N LEU A 290 -5.48 -14.95 18.85
CA LEU A 290 -6.21 -14.68 17.60
C LEU A 290 -6.13 -13.18 17.33
N VAL A 291 -5.59 -12.82 16.16
CA VAL A 291 -5.48 -11.45 15.67
C VAL A 291 -6.52 -11.23 14.58
N LEU A 292 -7.47 -10.33 14.83
CA LEU A 292 -8.43 -9.86 13.84
C LEU A 292 -7.90 -8.57 13.23
N ALA A 293 -7.55 -8.60 11.94
CA ALA A 293 -7.17 -7.43 11.15
C ALA A 293 -8.40 -6.99 10.35
N ILE A 294 -9.07 -5.94 10.82
CA ILE A 294 -10.36 -5.49 10.28
C ILE A 294 -10.13 -4.22 9.46
N ASP A 295 -10.59 -4.28 8.21
CA ASP A 295 -10.60 -3.16 7.28
C ASP A 295 -12.04 -2.68 7.03
N ARG A 296 -12.20 -1.39 6.69
CA ARG A 296 -13.48 -0.70 6.43
C ARG A 296 -14.40 -0.45 7.64
N LEU A 297 -13.84 -0.26 8.83
CA LEU A 297 -14.64 0.28 9.95
C LEU A 297 -14.71 1.81 9.87
N ASP A 298 -15.92 2.35 10.04
CA ASP A 298 -16.22 3.78 10.07
C ASP A 298 -16.57 4.22 11.50
N PRO A 299 -15.74 5.04 12.17
CA PRO A 299 -16.03 5.53 13.51
C PRO A 299 -17.19 6.53 13.57
N GLU A 300 -17.76 6.96 12.44
CA GLU A 300 -19.04 7.68 12.39
C GLU A 300 -20.24 6.75 12.57
N ASP A 301 -20.09 5.45 12.25
CA ASP A 301 -21.09 4.45 12.52
C ASP A 301 -21.00 4.00 13.99
N ARG A 302 -22.12 4.16 14.72
CA ARG A 302 -22.22 3.74 16.12
C ARG A 302 -22.08 2.23 16.29
N ASP A 303 -22.50 1.44 15.31
CA ASP A 303 -22.39 -0.01 15.37
C ASP A 303 -20.93 -0.45 15.21
N ASP A 304 -20.16 0.27 14.40
CA ASP A 304 -18.71 0.08 14.24
C ASP A 304 -17.95 0.37 15.52
N VAL A 305 -18.21 1.52 16.15
CA VAL A 305 -17.63 1.86 17.46
C VAL A 305 -17.98 0.80 18.51
N ARG A 306 -19.25 0.39 18.58
CA ARG A 306 -19.71 -0.62 19.55
C ARG A 306 -19.05 -1.98 19.34
N MET A 307 -18.82 -2.39 18.10
CA MET A 307 -18.17 -3.66 17.79
C MET A 307 -16.71 -3.67 18.23
N ILE A 308 -15.96 -2.58 17.98
CA ILE A 308 -14.58 -2.44 18.47
C ILE A 308 -14.57 -2.48 20.01
N GLU A 309 -15.49 -1.76 20.65
CA GLU A 309 -15.62 -1.75 22.11
C GLU A 309 -15.94 -3.14 22.69
N ASP A 310 -16.81 -3.91 22.04
CA ASP A 310 -17.21 -5.26 22.45
C ASP A 310 -16.06 -6.27 22.26
N LEU A 311 -15.43 -6.32 21.08
CA LEU A 311 -14.30 -7.19 20.79
C LEU A 311 -13.12 -6.95 21.76
N THR A 312 -12.95 -5.72 22.22
CA THR A 312 -11.87 -5.33 23.14
C THR A 312 -12.28 -5.31 24.62
N SER A 313 -13.55 -5.61 24.93
CA SER A 313 -14.07 -5.67 26.29
C SER A 313 -13.65 -6.95 27.03
N ASN A 314 -14.15 -7.10 28.26
CA ASN A 314 -14.00 -8.33 29.06
C ASN A 314 -14.90 -9.48 28.57
N THR A 315 -15.78 -9.22 27.58
CA THR A 315 -16.56 -10.26 26.89
C THR A 315 -15.65 -11.32 26.30
N PHE A 316 -14.51 -10.89 25.74
CA PHE A 316 -13.45 -11.74 25.19
C PHE A 316 -12.24 -11.75 26.10
N GLY A 317 -11.52 -12.87 26.12
CA GLY A 317 -10.31 -13.04 26.91
C GLY A 317 -9.08 -12.32 26.32
N PRO A 318 -7.97 -12.33 27.05
CA PRO A 318 -6.76 -11.58 26.71
C PRO A 318 -5.97 -12.18 25.54
N ALA A 319 -6.39 -13.29 24.93
CA ALA A 319 -5.76 -13.83 23.73
C ALA A 319 -6.38 -13.27 22.43
N LEU A 320 -7.48 -12.50 22.50
CA LEU A 320 -8.00 -11.76 21.35
C LEU A 320 -7.26 -10.43 21.18
N ARG A 321 -6.81 -10.17 19.95
CA ARG A 321 -6.17 -8.94 19.51
C ARG A 321 -6.93 -8.38 18.31
N VAL A 322 -7.12 -7.07 18.29
CA VAL A 322 -7.85 -6.37 17.23
C VAL A 322 -6.95 -5.29 16.64
N VAL A 323 -6.89 -5.26 15.32
CA VAL A 323 -6.23 -4.21 14.56
C VAL A 323 -7.23 -3.61 13.59
N VAL A 324 -7.30 -2.28 13.53
CA VAL A 324 -8.22 -1.55 12.65
C VAL A 324 -7.43 -0.49 11.89
N GLY A 325 -7.61 -0.43 10.57
CA GLY A 325 -7.13 0.68 9.75
C GLY A 325 -8.16 1.80 9.70
N LEU A 326 -7.76 3.02 10.06
CA LEU A 326 -8.62 4.21 10.08
C LEU A 326 -7.89 5.39 9.45
N ASP A 327 -8.64 6.30 8.82
CA ASP A 327 -8.07 7.59 8.41
C ASP A 327 -7.68 8.43 9.64
N THR A 328 -6.75 9.38 9.49
CA THR A 328 -6.23 10.18 10.62
C THR A 328 -7.34 10.87 11.42
N ASP A 329 -8.31 11.49 10.75
CA ASP A 329 -9.44 12.13 11.44
C ASP A 329 -10.43 11.15 12.03
N ALA A 330 -10.67 10.04 11.32
CA ALA A 330 -11.48 8.93 11.82
C ALA A 330 -10.87 8.38 13.12
N THR A 331 -9.54 8.24 13.19
CA THR A 331 -8.80 7.87 14.39
C THR A 331 -9.01 8.89 15.49
N ARG A 332 -8.78 10.19 15.23
CA ARG A 332 -8.97 11.26 16.21
C ARG A 332 -10.38 11.23 16.82
N ARG A 333 -11.41 11.08 15.98
CA ARG A 333 -12.81 10.93 16.42
C ARG A 333 -13.01 9.69 17.27
N ALA A 334 -12.48 8.54 16.85
CA ALA A 334 -12.58 7.28 17.59
C ALA A 334 -11.95 7.35 18.98
N LEU A 335 -10.91 8.17 19.18
CA LEU A 335 -10.23 8.34 20.48
C LEU A 335 -11.00 9.23 21.45
N THR A 336 -11.90 10.10 20.97
CA THR A 336 -12.68 11.04 21.79
C THR A 336 -14.12 10.60 21.98
N SER A 337 -14.73 10.94 23.12
CA SER A 337 -16.16 10.72 23.36
C SER A 337 -17.01 11.53 22.38
N ALA A 338 -18.29 11.14 22.22
CA ALA A 338 -19.22 11.82 21.31
C ALA A 338 -19.43 13.32 21.61
N ASP A 339 -19.12 13.78 22.82
CA ASP A 339 -19.14 15.21 23.21
C ASP A 339 -17.79 15.92 23.02
N GLY A 340 -16.75 15.20 22.55
CA GLY A 340 -15.40 15.69 22.28
C GLY A 340 -14.57 16.04 23.52
N ARG A 341 -15.09 15.82 24.74
CA ARG A 341 -14.50 16.37 25.98
C ARG A 341 -13.63 15.39 26.75
N ARG A 342 -13.72 14.10 26.45
CA ARG A 342 -13.05 13.02 27.20
C ARG A 342 -12.55 11.95 26.24
N GLU A 343 -11.66 11.10 26.70
CA GLU A 343 -11.32 9.89 25.97
C GLU A 343 -12.52 8.94 25.86
N SER A 344 -12.70 8.35 24.68
CA SER A 344 -13.65 7.27 24.46
C SER A 344 -13.15 5.96 25.11
N PRO A 345 -13.99 4.93 25.23
CA PRO A 345 -13.54 3.59 25.59
C PRO A 345 -12.47 3.01 24.65
N ILE A 346 -12.52 3.36 23.36
CA ILE A 346 -11.48 3.02 22.37
C ILE A 346 -10.18 3.76 22.70
N GLY A 347 -10.25 5.08 22.94
CA GLY A 347 -9.09 5.92 23.27
C GLY A 347 -8.30 5.42 24.48
N ARG A 348 -9.00 4.96 25.53
CA ARG A 348 -8.36 4.39 26.73
C ARG A 348 -7.62 3.07 26.51
N ARG A 349 -7.90 2.35 25.41
CA ARG A 349 -7.43 0.98 25.16
C ARG A 349 -6.50 0.85 23.96
N ALA A 350 -6.62 1.76 22.99
CA ALA A 350 -5.91 1.70 21.73
C ALA A 350 -4.45 2.12 21.89
N ALA A 351 -3.54 1.37 21.27
CA ALA A 351 -2.27 1.93 20.83
C ALA A 351 -2.39 2.39 19.37
N ILE A 352 -1.66 3.42 18.98
CA ILE A 352 -1.73 3.96 17.61
C ILE A 352 -0.40 3.68 16.89
N VAL A 353 -0.49 3.35 15.60
CA VAL A 353 0.62 3.30 14.64
C VAL A 353 0.26 4.26 13.52
N GLU A 354 1.07 5.30 13.34
CA GLU A 354 0.90 6.25 12.23
C GLU A 354 1.56 5.71 10.96
N VAL A 355 0.97 6.04 9.81
CA VAL A 355 1.40 5.62 8.48
C VAL A 355 1.26 6.80 7.53
N GLU A 356 2.32 7.12 6.82
CA GLU A 356 2.36 8.19 5.81
C GLU A 356 2.90 7.64 4.47
N ASP A 357 3.43 8.51 3.62
CA ASP A 357 4.18 8.13 2.43
C ASP A 357 5.46 7.33 2.79
N LEU A 358 6.09 6.73 1.77
CA LEU A 358 7.25 5.88 1.97
C LEU A 358 8.44 6.68 2.48
N ALA A 359 8.79 6.43 3.75
CA ALA A 359 10.05 6.87 4.32
C ALA A 359 11.23 6.29 3.51
N GLU A 360 12.40 6.92 3.60
CA GLU A 360 13.59 6.51 2.83
C GLU A 360 13.93 5.01 2.96
N PRO A 361 13.92 4.37 4.15
CA PRO A 361 14.15 2.93 4.23
C PRO A 361 13.07 2.09 3.53
N GLU A 362 11.82 2.56 3.52
CA GLU A 362 10.71 1.88 2.84
C GLU A 362 10.81 2.05 1.32
N TYR A 363 11.27 3.20 0.84
CA TYR A 363 11.53 3.44 -0.57
C TYR A 363 12.61 2.50 -1.12
N PHE A 364 13.70 2.28 -0.39
CA PHE A 364 14.69 1.27 -0.76
C PHE A 364 14.14 -0.16 -0.80
N VAL A 365 13.18 -0.49 0.07
CA VAL A 365 12.46 -1.77 0.01
C VAL A 365 11.57 -1.84 -1.24
N ALA A 366 10.91 -0.74 -1.60
CA ALA A 366 10.12 -0.65 -2.82
C ALA A 366 10.97 -0.87 -4.09
N LEU A 367 12.17 -0.28 -4.16
CA LEU A 367 13.11 -0.51 -5.27
C LEU A 367 13.51 -1.98 -5.40
N LYS A 368 13.75 -2.68 -4.28
CA LYS A 368 14.04 -4.12 -4.29
C LYS A 368 12.85 -4.94 -4.78
N ALA A 369 11.64 -4.61 -4.31
CA ALA A 369 10.42 -5.27 -4.75
C ALA A 369 10.12 -5.02 -6.24
N LEU A 370 10.45 -3.85 -6.79
CA LEU A 370 10.38 -3.58 -8.23
C LEU A 370 11.38 -4.43 -9.01
N ALA A 371 12.61 -4.57 -8.51
CA ALA A 371 13.63 -5.38 -9.16
C ALA A 371 13.20 -6.85 -9.28
N GLU A 372 12.52 -7.41 -8.27
CA GLU A 372 11.93 -8.75 -8.32
C GLU A 372 10.87 -8.91 -9.44
N LEU A 373 10.25 -7.81 -9.87
CA LEU A 373 9.28 -7.76 -10.98
C LEU A 373 9.94 -7.42 -12.33
N ASN A 374 11.28 -7.42 -12.43
CA ASN A 374 12.03 -6.88 -13.56
C ASN A 374 11.60 -5.45 -13.90
N MET A 375 11.48 -4.63 -12.87
CA MET A 375 11.17 -3.21 -12.98
C MET A 375 12.20 -2.36 -12.21
N GLY A 376 12.28 -1.08 -12.54
CA GLY A 376 13.11 -0.11 -11.84
C GLY A 376 12.58 1.30 -12.04
N ILE A 377 13.24 2.27 -11.40
CA ILE A 377 12.95 3.70 -11.52
C ILE A 377 14.20 4.35 -12.10
N MET A 378 14.03 5.34 -13.00
CA MET A 378 15.16 6.13 -13.51
C MET A 378 15.91 6.84 -12.37
N ASP A 379 17.22 7.06 -12.57
CA ASP A 379 18.02 7.89 -11.67
C ASP A 379 17.36 9.27 -11.52
N GLY A 380 17.23 9.76 -10.29
CA GLY A 380 16.47 10.96 -9.94
C GLY A 380 15.14 10.66 -9.25
N GLY A 381 14.60 9.45 -9.41
CA GLY A 381 13.37 9.03 -8.75
C GLY A 381 13.43 9.08 -7.22
N GLN A 382 14.62 9.00 -6.61
CA GLN A 382 14.81 9.13 -5.17
C GLN A 382 14.43 10.50 -4.61
N HIS A 383 14.50 11.54 -5.46
CA HIS A 383 14.13 12.93 -5.14
C HIS A 383 12.66 13.23 -5.48
N SER A 384 11.91 12.24 -5.98
CA SER A 384 10.52 12.41 -6.39
C SER A 384 9.57 12.10 -5.23
N PRO A 385 8.87 13.10 -4.66
CA PRO A 385 7.87 12.87 -3.61
C PRO A 385 6.70 12.03 -4.11
N ASP A 386 6.32 12.18 -5.39
CA ASP A 386 5.24 11.39 -6.00
C ASP A 386 5.54 9.89 -5.97
N LEU A 387 6.80 9.51 -6.21
CA LEU A 387 7.23 8.12 -6.16
C LEU A 387 7.40 7.60 -4.72
N ARG A 388 7.18 8.44 -3.69
CA ARG A 388 7.01 7.99 -2.31
C ARG A 388 5.59 7.58 -1.99
N ARG A 389 4.60 7.94 -2.83
CA ARG A 389 3.20 7.55 -2.63
C ARG A 389 3.01 6.07 -2.96
N PRO A 390 2.62 5.21 -1.99
CA PRO A 390 2.51 3.78 -2.22
C PRO A 390 1.51 3.42 -3.34
N TRP A 391 0.39 4.14 -3.39
CA TRP A 391 -0.67 3.89 -4.38
C TRP A 391 -0.21 4.18 -5.81
N LEU A 392 0.60 5.24 -6.02
CA LEU A 392 1.08 5.62 -7.35
C LEU A 392 2.08 4.57 -7.87
N LEU A 393 3.07 4.20 -7.05
CA LEU A 393 4.00 3.11 -7.39
C LEU A 393 3.26 1.81 -7.68
N GLN A 394 2.25 1.49 -6.86
CA GLN A 394 1.44 0.29 -7.07
C GLN A 394 0.68 0.35 -8.40
N ALA A 395 0.07 1.48 -8.74
CA ALA A 395 -0.65 1.68 -10.00
C ALA A 395 0.29 1.55 -11.21
N MET A 396 1.50 2.11 -11.14
CA MET A 396 2.52 2.00 -12.20
C MET A 396 2.99 0.54 -12.36
N ALA A 397 3.22 -0.17 -11.25
CA ALA A 397 3.63 -1.57 -11.26
C ALA A 397 2.54 -2.49 -11.81
N THR A 398 1.29 -2.30 -11.40
CA THR A 398 0.15 -3.09 -11.92
C THR A 398 0.04 -2.94 -13.44
N ARG A 399 0.15 -1.71 -13.94
CA ARG A 399 0.10 -1.43 -15.38
C ARG A 399 1.22 -2.13 -16.16
N LEU A 400 2.49 -1.98 -15.73
CA LEU A 400 3.59 -2.65 -16.43
C LEU A 400 3.58 -4.17 -16.29
N SER A 401 2.98 -4.71 -15.23
CA SER A 401 2.80 -6.16 -15.05
C SER A 401 1.84 -6.74 -16.09
N GLY A 402 0.86 -5.96 -16.55
CA GLY A 402 -0.08 -6.36 -17.59
C GLY A 402 0.50 -6.34 -19.02
N ILE A 403 1.72 -5.83 -19.22
CA ILE A 403 2.34 -5.68 -20.54
C ILE A 403 3.45 -6.72 -20.71
N LYS A 404 3.37 -7.50 -21.80
CA LYS A 404 4.43 -8.44 -22.18
C LYS A 404 5.68 -7.66 -22.63
N ARG A 405 6.82 -7.93 -21.99
CA ARG A 405 8.08 -7.19 -22.20
C ARG A 405 9.25 -8.16 -22.36
N GLU A 406 10.22 -7.81 -23.19
CA GLU A 406 11.47 -8.57 -23.39
C GLU A 406 12.61 -8.08 -22.49
N GLY A 407 12.44 -6.95 -21.79
CA GLY A 407 13.45 -6.34 -20.93
C GLY A 407 12.89 -5.74 -19.63
N VAL A 408 13.73 -4.98 -18.92
CA VAL A 408 13.38 -4.32 -17.66
C VAL A 408 12.43 -3.16 -17.94
N GLY A 409 11.34 -3.08 -17.17
CA GLY A 409 10.43 -1.93 -17.22
C GLY A 409 10.97 -0.79 -16.37
N VAL A 410 11.17 0.39 -16.94
CA VAL A 410 11.71 1.53 -16.19
C VAL A 410 10.63 2.59 -16.06
N PHE A 411 10.32 2.97 -14.81
CA PHE A 411 9.44 4.09 -14.50
C PHE A 411 10.17 5.42 -14.68
N PRO A 412 9.49 6.46 -15.19
CA PRO A 412 10.04 7.81 -15.19
C PRO A 412 10.32 8.27 -13.75
N ALA A 413 11.36 9.09 -13.59
CA ALA A 413 11.71 9.68 -12.29
C ALA A 413 10.71 10.78 -11.90
N VAL A 414 10.18 11.48 -12.90
CA VAL A 414 9.15 12.52 -12.75
C VAL A 414 7.89 12.02 -13.46
N PRO A 415 6.81 11.68 -12.73
CA PRO A 415 5.55 11.28 -13.35
C PRO A 415 4.95 12.41 -14.20
N GLY A 416 4.23 12.04 -15.27
CA GLY A 416 3.61 12.98 -16.20
C GLY A 416 2.23 12.56 -16.67
N LEU A 417 1.88 12.94 -17.91
CA LEU A 417 0.57 12.75 -18.54
C LEU A 417 0.07 11.29 -18.56
N GLU A 418 0.95 10.30 -18.39
CA GLU A 418 0.57 8.90 -18.27
C GLU A 418 -0.31 8.58 -17.06
N ILE A 419 -0.27 9.39 -15.99
CA ILE A 419 -1.18 9.27 -14.83
C ILE A 419 -2.63 9.45 -15.30
N ILE A 420 -2.92 10.53 -16.02
CA ILE A 420 -4.27 10.82 -16.50
C ILE A 420 -4.70 9.79 -17.56
N ALA A 421 -3.79 9.40 -18.46
CA ALA A 421 -4.09 8.36 -19.44
C ALA A 421 -4.49 7.03 -18.77
N GLN A 422 -3.83 6.67 -17.67
CA GLN A 422 -4.16 5.48 -16.88
C GLN A 422 -5.49 5.61 -16.16
N ALA A 423 -5.75 6.75 -15.50
CA ALA A 423 -7.03 7.00 -14.85
C ALA A 423 -8.20 6.85 -15.85
N ARG A 424 -8.08 7.44 -17.04
CA ARG A 424 -9.09 7.33 -18.11
C ARG A 424 -9.32 5.90 -18.59
N ALA A 425 -8.29 5.06 -18.58
CA ALA A 425 -8.41 3.65 -18.95
C ALA A 425 -9.07 2.81 -17.83
N ASN A 426 -8.77 3.11 -16.56
CA ASN A 426 -9.24 2.34 -15.42
C ASN A 426 -10.68 2.71 -15.00
N PHE A 427 -11.09 3.96 -15.21
CA PHE A 427 -12.38 4.47 -14.78
C PHE A 427 -13.23 4.83 -16.00
N SER A 428 -13.98 3.85 -16.53
CA SER A 428 -14.86 4.05 -17.69
C SER A 428 -16.34 4.22 -17.33
N ASP A 429 -16.72 4.00 -16.06
CA ASP A 429 -18.11 4.11 -15.61
C ASP A 429 -18.63 5.56 -15.78
N PRO A 430 -19.67 5.79 -16.60
CA PRO A 430 -20.15 7.14 -16.88
C PRO A 430 -20.72 7.86 -15.66
N GLU A 431 -21.38 7.14 -14.74
CA GLU A 431 -22.02 7.73 -13.57
C GLU A 431 -20.99 8.12 -12.50
N LEU A 432 -19.99 7.27 -12.27
CA LEU A 432 -18.85 7.61 -11.42
C LEU A 432 -18.12 8.84 -11.96
N ARG A 433 -17.86 8.87 -13.26
CA ARG A 433 -17.21 10.03 -13.91
C ARG A 433 -18.05 11.29 -13.84
N ARG A 434 -19.39 11.21 -13.98
CA ARG A 434 -20.29 12.34 -13.78
C ARG A 434 -20.14 12.91 -12.37
N ARG A 435 -20.13 12.04 -11.34
CA ARG A 435 -19.94 12.46 -9.94
C ARG A 435 -18.57 13.09 -9.70
N TYR A 436 -17.50 12.50 -10.24
CA TYR A 436 -16.15 13.08 -10.18
C TYR A 436 -16.01 14.36 -10.99
N GLY A 437 -16.79 14.55 -12.06
CA GLY A 437 -16.90 15.83 -12.76
C GLY A 437 -17.48 16.93 -11.88
N GLY A 438 -18.51 16.63 -11.09
CA GLY A 438 -19.02 17.57 -10.09
C GLY A 438 -18.04 17.85 -8.95
N LEU A 439 -17.25 16.85 -8.53
CA LEU A 439 -16.14 17.06 -7.59
C LEU A 439 -15.06 17.97 -8.18
N ALA A 440 -14.68 17.76 -9.43
CA ALA A 440 -13.70 18.59 -10.14
C ALA A 440 -14.17 20.05 -10.22
N GLN A 441 -15.44 20.27 -10.55
CA GLN A 441 -16.03 21.61 -10.53
C GLN A 441 -15.97 22.25 -9.14
N ALA A 442 -16.32 21.48 -8.10
CA ALA A 442 -16.28 21.99 -6.74
C ALA A 442 -14.87 22.33 -6.27
N ILE A 443 -13.87 21.51 -6.62
CA ILE A 443 -12.47 21.77 -6.26
C ILE A 443 -11.90 22.95 -7.03
N ALA A 444 -12.22 23.10 -8.31
CA ALA A 444 -11.80 24.27 -9.09
C ALA A 444 -12.40 25.57 -8.53
N ALA A 445 -13.70 25.57 -8.23
CA ALA A 445 -14.36 26.70 -7.58
C ALA A 445 -13.77 26.98 -6.19
N ASP A 446 -13.48 25.94 -5.40
CA ASP A 446 -12.88 26.09 -4.09
C ASP A 446 -11.48 26.67 -4.18
N ALA A 447 -10.64 26.21 -5.13
CA ALA A 447 -9.28 26.69 -5.34
C ALA A 447 -9.23 28.18 -5.73
N GLN A 448 -10.25 28.68 -6.42
CA GLN A 448 -10.35 30.10 -6.80
C GLN A 448 -10.92 30.98 -5.68
N ASP A 449 -11.45 30.41 -4.58
CA ASP A 449 -12.01 31.19 -3.48
C ASP A 449 -10.92 31.78 -2.58
N GLN A 450 -10.68 33.08 -2.75
CA GLN A 450 -9.70 33.86 -1.98
C GLN A 450 -10.07 34.06 -0.49
N SER A 451 -11.31 33.73 -0.07
CA SER A 451 -11.69 33.74 1.34
C SER A 451 -11.17 32.54 2.13
N LYS A 452 -10.59 31.55 1.43
CA LYS A 452 -10.04 30.35 2.04
C LYS A 452 -8.80 30.68 2.89
N PRO A 453 -8.66 30.08 4.09
CA PRO A 453 -7.41 30.15 4.85
C PRO A 453 -6.21 29.70 4.02
N TYR A 454 -5.09 30.44 4.10
CA TYR A 454 -3.89 30.18 3.31
C TYR A 454 -3.30 28.77 3.54
N ALA A 455 -3.32 28.29 4.78
CA ALA A 455 -2.89 26.93 5.12
C ALA A 455 -3.65 25.85 4.33
N MET A 456 -4.95 26.04 4.09
CA MET A 456 -5.74 25.12 3.28
C MET A 456 -5.38 25.19 1.79
N ALA A 457 -5.02 26.36 1.27
CA ALA A 457 -4.56 26.48 -0.12
C ALA A 457 -3.25 25.68 -0.33
N LEU A 458 -2.32 25.77 0.62
CA LEU A 458 -1.08 24.99 0.61
C LEU A 458 -1.33 23.48 0.76
N GLU A 459 -2.28 23.10 1.62
CA GLU A 459 -2.65 21.70 1.83
C GLU A 459 -3.18 21.04 0.54
N LEU A 460 -3.91 21.78 -0.32
CA LEU A 460 -4.43 21.29 -1.61
C LEU A 460 -3.34 20.89 -2.60
N MET A 461 -2.12 21.42 -2.44
CA MET A 461 -0.96 21.05 -3.26
C MET A 461 -0.44 19.66 -2.89
N GLY A 462 -0.67 19.20 -1.64
CA GLY A 462 -0.25 17.89 -1.15
C GLY A 462 -1.34 16.82 -1.26
N ARG A 463 -2.62 17.19 -1.11
CA ARG A 463 -3.77 16.26 -1.15
C ARG A 463 -5.03 16.93 -1.68
N TYR A 464 -5.85 16.19 -2.42
CA TYR A 464 -7.15 16.70 -2.85
C TYR A 464 -8.21 16.63 -1.74
N PHE A 465 -8.82 17.76 -1.44
CA PHE A 465 -10.03 17.86 -0.64
C PHE A 465 -10.92 19.00 -1.14
N VAL A 466 -12.14 19.07 -0.62
CA VAL A 466 -13.08 20.16 -0.90
C VAL A 466 -13.83 20.53 0.37
N ARG A 467 -14.07 21.83 0.61
CA ARG A 467 -14.97 22.27 1.70
C ARG A 467 -16.36 21.69 1.47
N ARG A 468 -16.94 21.11 2.53
CA ARG A 468 -18.27 20.47 2.43
C ARG A 468 -19.33 21.44 1.91
N ALA A 469 -19.29 22.69 2.38
CA ALA A 469 -20.22 23.74 1.93
C ALA A 469 -20.13 24.01 0.43
N THR A 470 -18.91 24.02 -0.15
CA THR A 470 -18.71 24.20 -1.59
C THR A 470 -19.31 23.04 -2.37
N LEU A 471 -19.08 21.81 -1.89
CA LEU A 471 -19.59 20.62 -2.57
C LEU A 471 -21.13 20.52 -2.52
N ASP A 472 -21.73 20.83 -1.37
CA ASP A 472 -23.19 20.84 -1.20
C ASP A 472 -23.90 21.82 -2.16
N GLY A 473 -23.20 22.87 -2.60
CA GLY A 473 -23.69 23.83 -3.59
C GLY A 473 -23.66 23.34 -5.04
N ILE A 474 -22.92 22.27 -5.34
CA ILE A 474 -22.63 21.80 -6.71
C ILE A 474 -23.18 20.41 -6.98
N LEU A 475 -22.96 19.46 -6.06
CA LEU A 475 -23.43 18.08 -6.21
C LEU A 475 -24.74 17.85 -5.43
N PRO A 476 -25.69 17.07 -6.00
CA PRO A 476 -26.87 16.64 -5.25
C PRO A 476 -26.49 15.83 -4.01
N ALA A 477 -27.21 16.03 -2.91
CA ALA A 477 -26.96 15.31 -1.64
C ALA A 477 -26.92 13.78 -1.81
N SER A 478 -27.77 13.22 -2.69
CA SER A 478 -27.77 11.78 -2.99
C SER A 478 -26.47 11.29 -3.61
N ASP A 479 -25.82 12.10 -4.44
CA ASP A 479 -24.53 11.76 -5.05
C ASP A 479 -23.39 11.87 -4.02
N ILE A 480 -23.42 12.88 -3.15
CA ILE A 480 -22.46 13.04 -2.05
C ILE A 480 -22.57 11.85 -1.08
N GLU A 481 -23.79 11.50 -0.65
CA GLU A 481 -24.03 10.34 0.20
C GLU A 481 -23.61 9.03 -0.46
N TRP A 482 -23.76 8.90 -1.78
CA TRP A 482 -23.28 7.72 -2.50
C TRP A 482 -21.75 7.67 -2.50
N LEU A 483 -21.07 8.78 -2.79
CA LEU A 483 -19.61 8.86 -2.78
C LEU A 483 -19.02 8.54 -1.40
N LEU A 484 -19.64 9.05 -0.33
CA LEU A 484 -19.27 8.72 1.05
C LEU A 484 -19.47 7.23 1.33
N ARG A 485 -20.65 6.67 1.04
CA ARG A 485 -20.97 5.26 1.28
C ARG A 485 -20.07 4.29 0.51
N GLN A 486 -19.58 4.70 -0.66
CA GLN A 486 -18.69 3.88 -1.47
C GLN A 486 -17.20 4.13 -1.17
N GLY A 487 -16.87 5.03 -0.23
CA GLY A 487 -15.48 5.34 0.14
C GLY A 487 -14.71 6.18 -0.89
N TYR A 488 -15.42 6.85 -1.82
CA TYR A 488 -14.81 7.81 -2.75
C TYR A 488 -14.52 9.17 -2.08
N LEU A 489 -15.21 9.47 -0.98
CA LEU A 489 -14.97 10.64 -0.13
C LEU A 489 -14.86 10.21 1.33
N THR A 490 -13.93 10.82 2.05
CA THR A 490 -13.81 10.68 3.52
C THR A 490 -14.06 12.02 4.20
N PRO A 491 -14.97 12.10 5.20
CA PRO A 491 -15.14 13.29 6.02
C PRO A 491 -13.92 13.58 6.90
N SER A 492 -13.44 14.82 6.83
CA SER A 492 -12.28 15.31 7.56
C SER A 492 -12.53 16.75 8.05
N ILE A 493 -11.66 17.22 8.94
CA ILE A 493 -11.68 18.58 9.47
C ILE A 493 -10.30 19.18 9.19
N ALA A 494 -10.27 20.25 8.40
CA ALA A 494 -9.05 21.04 8.17
C ALA A 494 -8.78 21.96 9.36
N ASP A 495 -7.69 22.72 9.28
CA ASP A 495 -7.39 23.79 10.23
C ASP A 495 -8.59 24.76 10.38
N ASP A 496 -8.68 25.44 11.52
CA ASP A 496 -9.81 26.30 11.92
C ASP A 496 -11.17 25.58 12.01
N ASN A 497 -11.18 24.26 12.18
CA ASN A 497 -12.39 23.42 12.27
C ASN A 497 -13.28 23.47 11.01
N VAL A 498 -12.71 23.70 9.84
CA VAL A 498 -13.46 23.73 8.59
C VAL A 498 -13.81 22.30 8.14
N PRO A 499 -15.10 21.95 7.94
CA PRO A 499 -15.48 20.63 7.45
C PRO A 499 -15.07 20.45 5.99
N ILE A 500 -14.26 19.43 5.72
CA ILE A 500 -13.79 19.07 4.38
C ILE A 500 -14.10 17.62 4.04
N LEU A 501 -14.06 17.31 2.74
CA LEU A 501 -14.16 15.95 2.22
C LEU A 501 -12.88 15.65 1.43
N THR A 502 -12.11 14.65 1.87
CA THR A 502 -10.90 14.19 1.19
C THR A 502 -11.26 13.21 0.08
N VAL A 503 -10.57 13.29 -1.05
CA VAL A 503 -10.89 12.50 -2.26
C VAL A 503 -10.11 11.19 -2.27
N GLY A 504 -10.81 10.07 -2.44
CA GLY A 504 -10.23 8.73 -2.35
C GLY A 504 -9.47 8.25 -3.60
N PHE A 505 -9.71 8.85 -4.78
CA PHE A 505 -9.02 8.49 -6.04
C PHE A 505 -8.48 9.75 -6.73
N PRO A 506 -7.27 10.22 -6.34
CA PRO A 506 -6.70 11.46 -6.83
C PRO A 506 -6.46 11.44 -8.36
N GLU A 507 -6.12 10.30 -8.94
CA GLU A 507 -5.88 10.17 -10.38
C GLU A 507 -7.16 10.31 -11.23
N LEU A 508 -8.30 9.82 -10.73
CA LEU A 508 -9.60 10.01 -11.38
C LEU A 508 -10.01 11.48 -11.30
N LEU A 509 -9.84 12.10 -10.15
CA LEU A 509 -10.11 13.52 -9.97
C LEU A 509 -9.23 14.38 -10.87
N ALA A 510 -7.92 14.14 -10.92
CA ALA A 510 -7.00 14.83 -11.83
C ALA A 510 -7.47 14.73 -13.30
N SER A 511 -7.95 13.55 -13.70
CA SER A 511 -8.52 13.36 -15.05
C SER A 511 -9.78 14.19 -15.30
N GLU A 512 -10.70 14.27 -14.33
CA GLU A 512 -11.94 15.05 -14.50
C GLU A 512 -11.70 16.56 -14.32
N LEU A 513 -10.74 16.98 -13.49
CA LEU A 513 -10.25 18.36 -13.42
C LEU A 513 -9.71 18.81 -14.78
N ALA A 514 -8.87 18.01 -15.44
CA ALA A 514 -8.36 18.35 -16.77
C ALA A 514 -9.50 18.57 -17.79
N ARG A 515 -10.57 17.75 -17.74
CA ARG A 515 -11.75 17.94 -18.60
C ARG A 515 -12.53 19.19 -18.25
N HIS A 516 -12.72 19.46 -16.97
CA HIS A 516 -13.42 20.64 -16.50
C HIS A 516 -12.69 21.93 -16.91
N LEU A 517 -11.39 22.02 -16.63
CA LEU A 517 -10.56 23.17 -17.05
C LEU A 517 -10.56 23.33 -18.57
N SER A 518 -10.51 22.23 -19.33
CA SER A 518 -10.60 22.29 -20.80
C SER A 518 -11.90 22.93 -21.32
N ILE A 519 -13.02 22.74 -20.61
CA ILE A 519 -14.30 23.34 -20.97
C ILE A 519 -14.27 24.84 -20.69
N GLU A 520 -13.79 25.26 -19.52
CA GLU A 520 -13.71 26.67 -19.14
C GLU A 520 -12.71 27.45 -20.00
N LEU A 521 -11.56 26.84 -20.32
CA LEU A 521 -10.56 27.43 -21.21
C LEU A 521 -11.11 27.76 -22.59
N ARG A 522 -12.11 27.03 -23.09
CA ARG A 522 -12.63 27.24 -24.45
C ARG A 522 -13.14 28.67 -24.64
N GLU A 523 -13.88 29.19 -23.68
CA GLU A 523 -14.45 30.54 -23.75
C GLU A 523 -13.39 31.62 -23.47
N LEU A 524 -12.48 31.35 -22.51
CA LEU A 524 -11.40 32.27 -22.15
C LEU A 524 -10.42 32.47 -23.31
N VAL A 525 -9.99 31.39 -23.98
CA VAL A 525 -9.03 31.46 -25.09
C VAL A 525 -9.60 32.20 -26.30
N GLU A 526 -10.90 32.10 -26.56
CA GLU A 526 -11.55 32.86 -27.64
C GLU A 526 -11.63 34.36 -27.33
N THR A 527 -11.67 34.73 -26.05
CA THR A 527 -11.82 36.11 -25.59
C THR A 527 -10.47 36.80 -25.41
N ASP A 528 -9.59 36.21 -24.60
CA ASP A 528 -8.26 36.71 -24.28
C ASP A 528 -7.30 35.54 -23.96
N PRO A 529 -6.42 35.15 -24.91
CA PRO A 529 -5.45 34.08 -24.70
C PRO A 529 -4.45 34.34 -23.57
N VAL A 530 -4.16 35.60 -23.24
CA VAL A 530 -3.21 35.96 -22.17
C VAL A 530 -3.88 35.75 -20.82
N GLU A 531 -5.10 36.26 -20.64
CA GLU A 531 -5.90 36.00 -19.44
C GLU A 531 -6.15 34.50 -19.26
N ALA A 532 -6.40 33.77 -20.35
CA ALA A 532 -6.56 32.32 -20.30
C ALA A 532 -5.29 31.59 -19.84
N ALA A 533 -4.10 32.06 -20.24
CA ALA A 533 -2.82 31.51 -19.80
C ALA A 533 -2.56 31.77 -18.31
N GLU A 534 -2.80 33.00 -17.85
CA GLU A 534 -2.70 33.39 -16.44
C GLU A 534 -3.67 32.58 -15.58
N TRP A 535 -4.91 32.45 -16.03
CA TRP A 535 -5.94 31.65 -15.37
C TRP A 535 -5.55 30.18 -15.27
N LEU A 536 -5.02 29.59 -16.35
CA LEU A 536 -4.59 28.19 -16.36
C LEU A 536 -3.39 27.96 -15.42
N ALA A 537 -2.40 28.85 -15.44
CA ALA A 537 -1.24 28.78 -14.57
C ALA A 537 -1.64 28.96 -13.10
N GLY A 538 -2.56 29.89 -12.80
CA GLY A 538 -3.14 30.08 -11.48
C GLY A 538 -3.98 28.89 -11.01
N ALA A 539 -4.74 28.23 -11.89
CA ALA A 539 -5.43 27.00 -11.55
C ALA A 539 -4.42 25.89 -11.21
N ALA A 540 -3.38 25.71 -12.04
CA ALA A 540 -2.34 24.71 -11.84
C ALA A 540 -1.55 24.88 -10.53
N SER A 541 -1.43 26.10 -9.99
CA SER A 541 -0.72 26.32 -8.72
C SER A 541 -1.46 25.82 -7.49
N ASN A 542 -2.77 25.53 -7.61
CA ASN A 542 -3.64 25.17 -6.49
C ASN A 542 -3.97 23.67 -6.39
N PHE A 543 -3.39 22.83 -7.26
CA PHE A 543 -3.74 21.42 -7.35
C PHE A 543 -2.51 20.51 -7.16
N LEU A 544 -2.72 19.40 -6.45
CA LEU A 544 -1.89 18.21 -6.65
C LEU A 544 -1.85 17.88 -8.15
N PHE A 545 -0.67 17.57 -8.71
CA PHE A 545 -0.46 17.35 -10.15
C PHE A 545 -0.92 18.49 -11.07
N GLY A 546 -0.97 19.74 -10.59
CA GLY A 546 -1.58 20.84 -11.32
C GLY A 546 -0.97 21.12 -12.71
N ASP A 547 0.34 20.96 -12.86
CA ASP A 547 1.06 21.04 -14.14
C ASP A 547 0.62 19.94 -15.13
N ILE A 548 0.47 18.70 -14.65
CA ILE A 548 -0.02 17.55 -15.43
C ILE A 548 -1.49 17.76 -15.83
N VAL A 549 -2.32 18.22 -14.88
CA VAL A 549 -3.76 18.50 -15.08
C VAL A 549 -3.95 19.60 -16.12
N ALA A 550 -3.24 20.71 -16.01
CA ALA A 550 -3.33 21.83 -16.93
C ALA A 550 -2.76 21.49 -18.33
N ALA A 551 -1.64 20.77 -18.40
CA ALA A 551 -1.12 20.28 -19.68
C ALA A 551 -2.09 19.33 -20.38
N GLN A 552 -2.78 18.46 -19.63
CA GLN A 552 -3.83 17.62 -20.22
C GLN A 552 -5.07 18.42 -20.62
N ALA A 553 -5.46 19.45 -19.87
CA ALA A 553 -6.56 20.35 -20.23
C ALA A 553 -6.30 21.05 -21.57
N PHE A 554 -5.06 21.50 -21.80
CA PHE A 554 -4.61 22.05 -23.09
C PHE A 554 -4.77 21.05 -24.24
N LEU A 555 -4.39 19.79 -24.03
CA LEU A 555 -4.52 18.72 -25.03
C LEU A 555 -5.99 18.34 -25.30
N ASP A 556 -6.82 18.33 -24.25
CA ASP A 556 -8.26 18.06 -24.37
C ASP A 556 -8.97 19.16 -25.16
N LEU A 557 -8.60 20.43 -24.92
CA LEU A 557 -9.09 21.58 -25.69
C LEU A 557 -8.76 21.42 -27.19
N SER A 558 -7.54 20.98 -27.50
CA SER A 558 -7.07 20.74 -28.88
C SER A 558 -7.84 19.61 -29.58
N SER A 559 -8.26 18.59 -28.81
CA SER A 559 -8.98 17.42 -29.32
C SER A 559 -10.42 17.75 -29.77
N GLY A 560 -11.04 18.77 -29.17
CA GLY A 560 -12.40 19.22 -29.52
C GLY A 560 -12.48 20.02 -30.81
N ASN A 561 -11.42 20.77 -31.14
CA ASN A 561 -11.36 21.68 -32.29
C ASN A 561 -10.45 21.19 -33.43
N GLY A 562 -9.72 20.08 -33.21
CA GLY A 562 -8.78 19.50 -34.18
C GLY A 562 -7.53 20.36 -34.43
N ARG A 563 -7.32 21.42 -33.64
CA ARG A 563 -6.24 22.40 -33.79
C ARG A 563 -5.66 22.76 -32.43
N VAL A 564 -4.34 22.84 -32.34
CA VAL A 564 -3.64 23.35 -31.16
C VAL A 564 -3.92 24.84 -31.01
N PRO A 565 -4.30 25.32 -29.80
CA PRO A 565 -4.58 26.74 -29.56
C PRO A 565 -3.26 27.54 -29.50
N LEU A 566 -2.71 27.89 -30.67
CA LEU A 566 -1.40 28.54 -30.79
C LEU A 566 -1.29 29.83 -29.97
N ALA A 567 -2.35 30.65 -29.92
CA ALA A 567 -2.33 31.89 -29.13
C ALA A 567 -2.21 31.64 -27.62
N LEU A 568 -2.84 30.58 -27.10
CA LEU A 568 -2.69 30.17 -25.70
C LEU A 568 -1.27 29.63 -25.44
N TYR A 569 -0.73 28.85 -26.39
CA TYR A 569 0.65 28.38 -26.31
C TYR A 569 1.64 29.56 -26.26
N ASP A 570 1.50 30.52 -27.17
CA ASP A 570 2.37 31.69 -27.24
C ASP A 570 2.25 32.52 -25.95
N ALA A 571 1.04 32.67 -25.39
CA ALA A 571 0.85 33.34 -24.10
C ALA A 571 1.60 32.62 -22.96
N LEU A 572 1.45 31.30 -22.81
CA LEU A 572 2.19 30.52 -21.81
C LEU A 572 3.72 30.60 -22.00
N ALA A 573 4.18 30.55 -23.25
CA ALA A 573 5.61 30.62 -23.58
C ALA A 573 6.22 31.99 -23.23
N ASN A 574 5.43 33.06 -23.35
CA ASN A 574 5.86 34.42 -23.04
C ASN A 574 5.73 34.78 -21.54
N THR A 575 5.05 33.97 -20.73
CA THR A 575 5.02 34.11 -19.27
C THR A 575 6.30 33.55 -18.66
N MET A 576 7.39 34.32 -18.74
CA MET A 576 8.69 33.94 -18.18
C MET A 576 8.64 34.00 -16.64
N PRO A 577 9.15 32.97 -15.94
CA PRO A 577 9.28 33.00 -14.48
C PRO A 577 10.22 34.12 -14.02
N ASP A 578 9.91 34.72 -12.87
CA ASP A 578 10.61 35.86 -12.31
C ASP A 578 11.08 35.59 -10.87
N ARG A 579 12.18 36.25 -10.47
CA ARG A 579 12.75 36.14 -9.11
C ARG A 579 12.24 37.31 -8.27
N GLU A 580 11.64 37.00 -7.14
CA GLU A 580 11.26 37.94 -6.11
C GLU A 580 12.18 37.76 -4.90
N ALA A 581 12.91 38.80 -4.51
CA ALA A 581 13.74 38.76 -3.31
C ALA A 581 12.84 38.71 -2.06
N THR A 582 13.18 37.85 -1.10
CA THR A 582 12.51 37.89 0.21
C THR A 582 12.99 39.08 1.01
N HIS A 583 12.08 39.69 1.76
CA HIS A 583 12.38 40.91 2.52
C HIS A 583 11.95 40.76 3.99
N ALA A 584 12.68 41.45 4.87
CA ALA A 584 12.37 41.46 6.28
C ALA A 584 10.94 42.00 6.54
N GLY A 585 10.20 41.29 7.40
CA GLY A 585 8.79 41.61 7.67
C GLY A 585 7.79 41.04 6.64
N GLN A 586 8.26 40.38 5.58
CA GLN A 586 7.40 39.56 4.73
C GLN A 586 6.84 38.38 5.54
N HIS A 587 5.58 38.04 5.28
CA HIS A 587 4.94 36.87 5.89
C HIS A 587 4.81 35.80 4.83
N LEU A 588 5.60 34.74 4.98
CA LEU A 588 5.55 33.56 4.13
C LEU A 588 4.93 32.43 4.94
N SER A 589 4.22 31.50 4.30
CA SER A 589 3.82 30.27 4.98
C SER A 589 4.03 29.07 4.07
N THR A 590 4.30 27.92 4.67
CA THR A 590 4.37 26.62 4.01
C THR A 590 3.57 25.60 4.83
N TRP A 591 3.24 24.45 4.25
CA TRP A 591 2.50 23.38 4.93
C TRP A 591 3.26 22.08 4.78
N VAL A 592 3.82 21.54 5.85
CA VAL A 592 4.59 20.30 5.79
C VAL A 592 3.75 19.13 6.31
N GLU A 593 3.67 18.05 5.54
CA GLU A 593 2.93 16.86 5.95
C GLU A 593 3.46 16.31 7.28
N GLY A 594 2.57 15.99 8.21
CA GLY A 594 2.90 15.54 9.57
C GLY A 594 3.28 16.66 10.56
N VAL A 595 3.64 17.86 10.08
CA VAL A 595 4.00 19.02 10.92
C VAL A 595 2.89 20.08 10.96
N GLY A 596 2.21 20.32 9.83
CA GLY A 596 1.17 21.34 9.68
C GLY A 596 1.69 22.63 9.05
N SER A 597 0.96 23.73 9.23
CA SER A 597 1.35 25.05 8.75
C SER A 597 2.58 25.58 9.51
N ILE A 598 3.53 26.11 8.76
CA ILE A 598 4.72 26.80 9.27
C ILE A 598 4.69 28.22 8.74
N ASP A 599 4.66 29.20 9.63
CA ASP A 599 4.82 30.60 9.25
C ASP A 599 6.29 30.98 9.29
N ILE A 600 6.76 31.65 8.25
CA ILE A 600 8.14 32.01 8.03
C ILE A 600 8.21 33.54 7.96
N ARG A 601 8.98 34.12 8.88
CA ARG A 601 9.16 35.57 9.00
C ARG A 601 10.64 35.92 8.93
N PRO A 602 11.16 36.30 7.75
CA PRO A 602 12.51 36.83 7.61
C PRO A 602 12.69 38.10 8.46
N GLN A 603 13.85 38.24 9.09
CA GLN A 603 14.21 39.38 9.93
C GLN A 603 15.27 40.27 9.28
N ASP A 604 15.39 41.52 9.75
CA ASP A 604 16.37 42.49 9.25
C ASP A 604 17.83 42.06 9.52
N ASP A 605 18.06 41.19 10.50
CA ASP A 605 19.38 40.70 10.90
C ASP A 605 19.82 39.44 10.13
N GLY A 606 19.05 39.01 9.12
CA GLY A 606 19.30 37.80 8.33
C GLY A 606 18.80 36.51 9.00
N SER A 607 18.33 36.57 10.24
CA SER A 607 17.66 35.41 10.85
C SER A 607 16.25 35.22 10.30
N THR A 608 15.74 34.00 10.41
CA THR A 608 14.34 33.69 10.06
C THR A 608 13.63 33.12 11.26
N ILE A 609 12.45 33.65 11.58
CA ILE A 609 11.58 33.09 12.60
C ILE A 609 10.61 32.11 11.92
N LEU A 610 10.67 30.86 12.35
CA LEU A 610 9.74 29.79 11.98
C LEU A 610 8.75 29.60 13.12
N THR A 611 7.47 29.89 12.90
CA THR A 611 6.41 29.60 13.86
C THR A 611 5.80 28.25 13.53
N ILE A 612 6.02 27.25 14.39
CA ILE A 612 5.52 25.88 14.24
C ILE A 612 4.59 25.59 15.40
N ASN A 613 3.32 25.25 15.14
CA ASN A 613 2.32 25.00 16.20
C ASN A 613 2.19 26.14 17.24
N GLY A 614 2.44 27.39 16.82
CA GLY A 614 2.40 28.57 17.68
C GLY A 614 3.67 28.79 18.53
N GLU A 615 4.71 27.98 18.36
CA GLU A 615 6.02 28.18 18.97
C GLU A 615 7.00 28.78 17.95
N ASP A 616 7.69 29.85 18.35
CA ASP A 616 8.68 30.54 17.50
C ASP A 616 10.05 29.87 17.65
N HIS A 617 10.65 29.52 16.51
CA HIS A 617 12.01 28.98 16.39
C HIS A 617 12.85 29.90 15.51
N THR A 618 13.98 30.39 16.02
CA THR A 618 14.92 31.20 15.24
C THR A 618 15.94 30.31 14.55
N VAL A 619 16.08 30.50 13.24
CA VAL A 619 17.11 29.87 12.42
C VAL A 619 18.03 30.96 11.89
N GLU A 620 19.33 30.81 12.10
CA GLU A 620 20.34 31.65 11.46
C GLU A 620 20.41 31.24 9.98
N SER A 621 20.17 32.18 9.07
CA SER A 621 20.40 31.95 7.64
C SER A 621 21.88 32.16 7.35
N ASP A 622 22.46 31.29 6.52
CA ASP A 622 23.69 31.66 5.80
C ASP A 622 23.36 32.88 4.90
N ASP A 623 24.35 33.72 4.59
CA ASP A 623 24.26 35.09 4.02
C ASP A 623 23.41 35.30 2.72
N ASP A 624 22.73 34.26 2.22
CA ASP A 624 21.81 34.35 1.09
C ASP A 624 20.38 34.70 1.57
N GLN A 625 19.94 35.92 1.26
CA GLN A 625 18.51 36.26 1.34
C GLN A 625 17.76 35.34 0.37
N GLY A 626 16.82 34.54 0.86
CA GLY A 626 16.07 33.61 0.02
C GLY A 626 15.39 34.33 -1.16
N GLU A 627 15.45 33.75 -2.35
CA GLU A 627 14.67 34.21 -3.51
C GLU A 627 13.44 33.30 -3.67
N SER A 628 12.27 33.90 -3.88
CA SER A 628 11.07 33.19 -4.32
C SER A 628 10.90 33.31 -5.82
N LEU A 629 10.36 32.27 -6.46
CA LEU A 629 10.07 32.26 -7.89
C LEU A 629 8.59 32.53 -8.16
N GLY A 630 8.32 33.59 -8.91
CA GLY A 630 7.02 33.93 -9.47
C GLY A 630 6.76 33.24 -10.82
N ASN A 631 5.48 33.12 -11.19
CA ASN A 631 5.03 32.74 -12.53
C ASN A 631 5.58 31.40 -13.11
N VAL A 632 6.05 30.50 -12.26
CA VAL A 632 6.73 29.25 -12.67
C VAL A 632 5.79 28.26 -13.38
N HIS A 633 4.49 28.30 -13.08
CA HIS A 633 3.53 27.30 -13.53
C HIS A 633 3.32 27.26 -15.04
N ALA A 634 3.44 28.39 -15.75
CA ALA A 634 3.35 28.40 -17.21
C ALA A 634 4.42 27.48 -17.84
N TRP A 635 5.66 27.58 -17.34
CA TRP A 635 6.78 26.77 -17.82
C TRP A 635 6.73 25.32 -17.33
N LEU A 636 6.16 25.05 -16.15
CA LEU A 636 5.88 23.68 -15.70
C LEU A 636 4.84 22.98 -16.59
N ILE A 637 3.77 23.69 -16.97
CA ILE A 637 2.75 23.19 -17.92
C ILE A 637 3.41 22.85 -19.27
N LEU A 638 4.20 23.77 -19.81
CA LEU A 638 4.92 23.58 -21.07
C LEU A 638 5.90 22.40 -21.01
N SER A 639 6.58 22.22 -19.88
CA SER A 639 7.48 21.08 -19.64
C SER A 639 6.76 19.74 -19.74
N GLN A 640 5.54 19.64 -19.19
CA GLN A 640 4.70 18.44 -19.29
C GLN A 640 4.14 18.26 -20.71
N LEU A 641 3.70 19.35 -21.35
CA LEU A 641 3.12 19.34 -22.70
C LEU A 641 4.14 18.85 -23.74
N ALA A 642 5.39 19.30 -23.62
CA ALA A 642 6.51 18.92 -24.49
C ALA A 642 6.89 17.43 -24.41
N SER A 643 6.33 16.66 -23.47
CA SER A 643 6.47 15.20 -23.42
C SER A 643 5.68 14.47 -24.53
N ARG A 644 4.85 15.19 -25.29
CA ARG A 644 4.05 14.68 -26.40
C ARG A 644 4.38 15.43 -27.68
N ARG A 645 4.25 14.76 -28.82
CA ARG A 645 4.27 15.40 -30.13
C ARG A 645 3.00 16.22 -30.31
N PHE A 646 3.12 17.52 -30.56
CA PHE A 646 1.99 18.39 -30.93
C PHE A 646 2.38 19.41 -32.00
N VAL A 647 1.43 19.70 -32.88
CA VAL A 647 1.64 20.50 -34.09
C VAL A 647 0.59 21.61 -34.15
N ALA A 648 1.03 22.84 -34.40
CA ALA A 648 0.15 23.94 -34.72
C ALA A 648 0.12 24.20 -36.23
N GLU A 649 -1.03 24.60 -36.75
CA GLU A 649 -1.15 25.14 -38.11
C GLU A 649 -0.83 26.64 -38.05
N GLY A 650 0.24 27.07 -38.74
CA GLY A 650 0.66 28.48 -38.80
C GLY A 650 1.09 28.89 -40.20
N ASN A 651 0.57 30.00 -40.71
CA ASN A 651 0.94 30.62 -41.99
C ASN A 651 1.07 29.65 -43.19
N GLY A 652 0.18 28.65 -43.28
CA GLY A 652 0.17 27.67 -44.37
C GLY A 652 1.19 26.52 -44.23
N SER A 653 1.86 26.40 -43.08
CA SER A 653 2.79 25.32 -42.73
C SER A 653 2.43 24.68 -41.39
N GLN A 654 2.80 23.40 -41.23
CA GLN A 654 2.71 22.71 -39.94
C GLN A 654 3.98 23.00 -39.13
N ARG A 655 3.82 23.50 -37.91
CA ARG A 655 4.92 23.81 -36.98
C ARG A 655 4.89 22.81 -35.82
N ARG A 656 5.97 22.05 -35.62
CA ARG A 656 6.17 21.19 -34.44
C ARG A 656 6.54 22.08 -33.26
N LEU A 657 5.68 22.14 -32.25
CA LEU A 657 5.90 23.02 -31.10
C LEU A 657 6.64 22.32 -29.96
N ASP A 658 6.60 20.99 -29.86
CA ASP A 658 7.27 20.27 -28.78
C ASP A 658 8.80 20.44 -28.75
N PRO A 659 9.59 20.28 -29.84
CA PRO A 659 11.03 20.55 -29.77
C PRO A 659 11.33 22.02 -29.48
N GLU A 660 10.55 22.95 -30.03
CA GLU A 660 10.71 24.39 -29.76
C GLU A 660 10.45 24.72 -28.29
N THR A 661 9.46 24.06 -27.69
CA THR A 661 9.14 24.20 -26.27
C THR A 661 10.27 23.66 -25.40
N LEU A 662 10.85 22.50 -25.73
CA LEU A 662 11.98 21.94 -25.00
C LEU A 662 13.21 22.85 -25.06
N LEU A 663 13.48 23.45 -26.22
CA LEU A 663 14.56 24.43 -26.38
C LEU A 663 14.29 25.69 -25.55
N LEU A 664 13.05 26.16 -25.48
CA LEU A 664 12.66 27.32 -24.67
C LEU A 664 12.76 27.03 -23.17
N VAL A 665 11.93 26.11 -22.65
CA VAL A 665 11.85 25.87 -21.20
C VAL A 665 13.12 25.23 -20.63
N GLY A 666 13.91 24.55 -21.47
CA GLY A 666 15.18 23.98 -21.07
C GLY A 666 16.26 25.02 -20.75
N THR A 667 16.06 26.28 -21.14
CA THR A 667 16.96 27.40 -20.78
C THR A 667 16.73 27.97 -19.39
N ALA A 668 15.71 27.51 -18.66
CA ALA A 668 15.42 27.99 -17.31
C ALA A 668 16.67 27.94 -16.41
N ASP A 669 17.03 29.07 -15.83
CA ASP A 669 18.22 29.32 -15.01
C ASP A 669 18.04 28.93 -13.53
N PHE A 670 17.03 28.12 -13.25
CA PHE A 670 16.73 27.57 -11.94
C PHE A 670 16.18 26.15 -12.10
N VAL A 671 16.03 25.44 -10.98
CA VAL A 671 15.46 24.09 -10.97
C VAL A 671 13.96 24.15 -11.22
N LEU A 672 13.52 23.73 -12.42
CA LEU A 672 12.14 23.84 -12.87
C LEU A 672 11.32 22.65 -12.35
N ARG A 673 10.94 22.73 -11.07
CA ARG A 673 10.12 21.74 -10.35
C ARG A 673 8.90 22.42 -9.75
N GLN A 674 7.81 21.67 -9.62
CA GLN A 674 6.64 22.15 -8.91
C GLN A 674 7.04 22.43 -7.46
N PRO A 675 6.81 23.62 -6.90
CA PRO A 675 7.05 23.87 -5.47
C PRO A 675 6.16 22.92 -4.68
N ARG A 676 6.78 22.08 -3.85
CA ARG A 676 6.07 21.17 -2.93
C ARG A 676 6.72 21.30 -1.57
N ASN A 677 5.88 21.21 -0.56
CA ASN A 677 6.29 21.39 0.82
C ASN A 677 6.85 20.07 1.38
N ASP A 678 7.93 19.58 0.78
CA ASP A 678 8.64 18.40 1.26
C ASP A 678 10.10 18.72 1.54
N ILE A 679 10.66 18.07 2.56
CA ILE A 679 12.07 18.19 2.97
C ILE A 679 13.02 17.58 1.92
N LEU A 680 12.49 16.80 0.96
CA LEU A 680 13.28 16.18 -0.10
C LEU A 680 13.63 17.17 -1.23
N MET A 681 12.91 18.29 -1.37
CA MET A 681 13.24 19.40 -2.28
C MET A 681 14.64 19.93 -2.01
N ASP A 682 14.96 20.16 -0.74
CA ASP A 682 16.24 20.73 -0.28
C ASP A 682 17.42 19.75 -0.42
N SER A 683 17.16 18.51 -0.85
CA SER A 683 18.17 17.46 -0.99
C SER A 683 18.67 17.26 -2.43
N VAL A 684 18.19 18.05 -3.41
CA VAL A 684 18.66 17.93 -4.80
C VAL A 684 20.00 18.62 -4.95
N PRO A 685 21.06 17.90 -5.38
CA PRO A 685 22.34 18.54 -5.61
C PRO A 685 22.25 19.43 -6.86
N VAL A 686 22.58 20.71 -6.68
CA VAL A 686 22.60 21.75 -7.73
C VAL A 686 24.00 22.36 -7.82
N HIS A 687 24.23 23.11 -8.89
CA HIS A 687 25.41 23.95 -9.09
C HIS A 687 24.95 25.37 -9.43
N ASP A 688 25.58 26.35 -8.80
CA ASP A 688 25.45 27.76 -9.19
C ASP A 688 26.23 28.03 -10.47
N SER A 689 25.70 28.92 -11.32
CA SER A 689 26.40 29.45 -12.48
C SER A 689 27.04 30.79 -12.14
N ASP A 690 28.17 31.11 -12.77
CA ASP A 690 28.84 32.41 -12.60
C ASP A 690 28.03 33.58 -13.18
N GLU A 691 27.10 33.30 -14.11
CA GLU A 691 26.18 34.28 -14.70
C GLU A 691 24.96 34.59 -13.81
N GLY A 692 24.84 33.91 -12.67
CA GLY A 692 23.66 33.93 -11.81
C GLY A 692 22.64 32.89 -12.24
N GLY A 693 22.19 32.06 -11.29
CA GLY A 693 21.26 30.96 -11.52
C GLY A 693 21.82 29.60 -11.12
N GLN A 694 20.99 28.56 -11.25
CA GLN A 694 21.28 27.21 -10.79
C GLN A 694 20.85 26.15 -11.81
N PHE A 695 21.67 25.10 -11.96
CA PHE A 695 21.29 23.90 -12.68
C PHE A 695 21.53 22.63 -11.86
N VAL A 696 20.79 21.57 -12.21
CA VAL A 696 20.85 20.29 -11.52
C VAL A 696 22.20 19.60 -11.75
N CYS A 697 22.82 19.10 -10.68
CA CYS A 697 23.99 18.24 -10.78
C CYS A 697 23.64 16.93 -11.49
N HIS A 698 24.49 16.48 -12.41
CA HIS A 698 24.25 15.22 -13.13
C HIS A 698 24.16 13.98 -12.22
N ASN A 699 24.68 14.05 -10.99
CA ASN A 699 24.55 12.99 -9.99
C ASN A 699 23.13 12.88 -9.42
N ALA A 700 22.32 13.93 -9.50
CA ALA A 700 20.91 13.88 -9.11
C ALA A 700 20.10 12.95 -10.03
N GLY A 701 20.44 12.91 -11.32
CA GLY A 701 19.63 12.27 -12.34
C GLY A 701 18.49 13.17 -12.83
N VAL A 702 17.40 12.57 -13.30
CA VAL A 702 16.24 13.30 -13.84
C VAL A 702 15.32 13.72 -12.68
N VAL A 703 15.26 15.01 -12.38
CA VAL A 703 14.42 15.56 -11.28
C VAL A 703 13.39 16.59 -11.75
N GLU A 704 13.46 16.99 -13.03
CA GLU A 704 12.61 18.02 -13.64
C GLU A 704 11.76 17.42 -14.78
N ALA A 705 10.53 17.94 -14.94
CA ALA A 705 9.65 17.52 -16.02
C ALA A 705 10.25 17.84 -17.41
N VAL A 706 10.91 18.98 -17.57
CA VAL A 706 11.58 19.36 -18.83
C VAL A 706 12.68 18.36 -19.20
N THR A 707 13.51 17.95 -18.24
CA THR A 707 14.59 16.98 -18.46
C THR A 707 14.02 15.59 -18.79
N GLN A 708 12.93 15.18 -18.12
CA GLN A 708 12.18 13.97 -18.43
C GLN A 708 11.59 14.00 -19.85
N SER A 709 11.11 15.17 -20.30
CA SER A 709 10.57 15.39 -21.65
C SER A 709 11.66 15.41 -22.72
N ILE A 710 12.82 16.03 -22.47
CA ILE A 710 14.00 15.95 -23.35
C ILE A 710 14.42 14.49 -23.53
N LEU A 711 14.57 13.74 -22.44
CA LEU A 711 14.90 12.32 -22.48
C LEU A 711 13.88 11.54 -23.34
N ARG A 712 12.59 11.80 -23.15
CA ARG A 712 11.52 11.15 -23.91
C ARG A 712 11.55 11.50 -25.39
N TYR A 713 11.80 12.76 -25.75
CA TYR A 713 11.95 13.20 -27.14
C TYR A 713 13.12 12.47 -27.81
N LEU A 714 14.30 12.52 -27.18
CA LEU A 714 15.51 11.87 -27.68
C LEU A 714 15.39 10.33 -27.74
N SER A 715 14.55 9.72 -26.91
CA SER A 715 14.30 8.27 -26.96
C SER A 715 13.46 7.84 -28.17
N ASN A 716 12.52 8.69 -28.60
CA ASN A 716 11.42 8.27 -29.49
C ASN A 716 11.49 8.84 -30.90
N GLU A 717 12.09 10.02 -31.10
CA GLU A 717 12.13 10.65 -32.43
C GLU A 717 13.18 9.98 -33.34
N PRO A 718 13.11 10.12 -34.67
CA PRO A 718 14.15 9.66 -35.59
C PRO A 718 15.52 10.33 -35.35
N ARG A 719 16.61 9.67 -35.75
CA ARG A 719 17.98 10.19 -35.57
C ARG A 719 18.17 11.60 -36.15
N GLU A 720 17.64 11.88 -37.33
CA GLU A 720 17.74 13.20 -37.98
C GLU A 720 17.12 14.32 -37.13
N ASP A 721 15.95 14.07 -36.52
CA ASP A 721 15.27 15.02 -35.65
C ASP A 721 16.05 15.22 -34.33
N ARG A 722 16.63 14.15 -33.78
CA ARG A 722 17.50 14.24 -32.59
C ARG A 722 18.76 15.05 -32.86
N ASP A 723 19.43 14.80 -33.97
CA ASP A 723 20.64 15.51 -34.37
C ASP A 723 20.35 17.00 -34.60
N THR A 724 19.21 17.30 -35.25
CA THR A 724 18.74 18.68 -35.45
C THR A 724 18.44 19.38 -34.13
N PHE A 725 17.75 18.71 -33.21
CA PHE A 725 17.45 19.25 -31.88
C PHE A 725 18.71 19.53 -31.07
N VAL A 726 19.66 18.60 -31.06
CA VAL A 726 20.95 18.78 -30.36
C VAL A 726 21.73 19.95 -30.96
N ALA A 727 21.79 20.06 -32.28
CA ALA A 727 22.46 21.19 -32.94
C ALA A 727 21.82 22.53 -32.54
N ALA A 728 20.49 22.63 -32.62
CA ALA A 728 19.76 23.83 -32.22
C ALA A 728 19.97 24.17 -30.73
N ALA A 729 20.04 23.17 -29.86
CA ALA A 729 20.32 23.40 -28.43
C ALA A 729 21.74 23.92 -28.17
N MET A 730 22.74 23.47 -28.94
CA MET A 730 24.10 24.01 -28.84
C MET A 730 24.21 25.41 -29.42
N ASP A 731 23.42 25.76 -30.43
CA ASP A 731 23.38 27.11 -31.00
C ASP A 731 22.77 28.15 -30.05
N ILE A 732 21.93 27.72 -29.09
CA ILE A 732 21.38 28.59 -28.04
C ILE A 732 22.44 28.99 -27.00
N ASP A 733 23.51 28.20 -26.84
CA ASP A 733 24.64 28.47 -25.94
C ASP A 733 24.23 28.70 -24.47
N SER A 734 23.29 27.87 -23.98
CA SER A 734 22.82 27.92 -22.59
C SER A 734 23.40 26.78 -21.76
N ILE A 735 24.09 27.12 -20.66
CA ILE A 735 24.61 26.12 -19.71
C ILE A 735 23.47 25.29 -19.09
N TYR A 736 22.32 25.91 -18.80
CA TYR A 736 21.16 25.25 -18.20
C TYR A 736 20.56 24.18 -19.11
N LEU A 737 20.36 24.51 -20.40
CA LEU A 737 19.88 23.55 -21.40
C LEU A 737 20.91 22.44 -21.63
N THR A 738 22.19 22.80 -21.69
CA THR A 738 23.29 21.85 -21.86
C THR A 738 23.39 20.87 -20.69
N ALA A 739 23.18 21.32 -19.45
CA ALA A 739 23.15 20.48 -18.25
C ALA A 739 22.03 19.42 -18.33
N ARG A 740 20.81 19.85 -18.71
CA ARG A 740 19.65 18.96 -18.87
C ARG A 740 19.86 17.95 -20.00
N LEU A 741 20.49 18.37 -21.09
CA LEU A 741 20.91 17.48 -22.19
C LEU A 741 21.95 16.45 -21.74
N ASP A 742 22.96 16.85 -20.96
CA ASP A 742 23.97 15.93 -20.41
C ASP A 742 23.29 14.85 -19.54
N ILE A 743 22.35 15.23 -18.68
CA ILE A 743 21.56 14.28 -17.85
C ILE A 743 20.77 13.31 -18.72
N ALA A 744 19.98 13.83 -19.68
CA ALA A 744 19.15 13.00 -20.55
C ALA A 744 20.00 12.02 -21.39
N LEU A 745 21.09 12.48 -21.99
CA LEU A 745 21.98 11.64 -22.79
C LEU A 745 22.68 10.58 -21.94
N ARG A 746 23.11 10.89 -20.70
CA ARG A 746 23.66 9.89 -19.77
C ARG A 746 22.68 8.76 -19.51
N MET A 747 21.39 9.05 -19.36
CA MET A 747 20.38 8.02 -19.22
C MET A 747 20.28 7.17 -20.49
N LEU A 748 20.30 7.79 -21.68
CA LEU A 748 20.24 7.08 -22.96
C LEU A 748 21.45 6.21 -23.25
N THR A 749 22.64 6.53 -22.74
CA THR A 749 23.82 5.65 -22.87
C THR A 749 23.61 4.27 -22.23
N ARG A 750 22.63 4.13 -21.33
CA ARG A 750 22.26 2.87 -20.66
C ARG A 750 21.06 2.18 -21.31
N SER A 751 20.58 2.67 -22.45
CA SER A 751 19.47 2.05 -23.19
C SER A 751 19.80 0.62 -23.62
N THR A 752 18.77 -0.23 -23.64
CA THR A 752 18.87 -1.59 -24.22
C THR A 752 18.88 -1.56 -25.75
N ASP A 753 18.50 -0.44 -26.37
CA ASP A 753 18.68 -0.18 -27.80
C ASP A 753 20.13 0.24 -28.04
N ALA A 754 20.91 -0.65 -28.67
CA ALA A 754 22.34 -0.47 -28.89
C ALA A 754 22.65 0.71 -29.82
N ASP A 755 21.80 0.99 -30.81
CA ASP A 755 22.00 2.09 -31.76
C ASP A 755 21.74 3.43 -31.06
N LEU A 756 20.67 3.50 -30.25
CA LEU A 756 20.37 4.68 -29.43
C LEU A 756 21.46 4.93 -28.39
N ALA A 757 21.94 3.89 -27.71
CA ALA A 757 23.00 4.01 -26.69
C ALA A 757 24.34 4.47 -27.28
N ALA A 758 24.70 3.95 -28.46
CA ALA A 758 25.90 4.34 -29.18
C ALA A 758 25.83 5.81 -29.65
N TRP A 759 24.70 6.19 -30.26
CA TRP A 759 24.44 7.58 -30.66
C TRP A 759 24.51 8.54 -29.47
N ALA A 760 23.85 8.22 -28.36
CA ALA A 760 23.85 9.06 -27.17
C ALA A 760 25.27 9.23 -26.60
N SER A 761 26.08 8.16 -26.61
CA SER A 761 27.47 8.20 -26.15
C SER A 761 28.36 9.07 -27.04
N GLU A 762 28.17 8.99 -28.36
CA GLU A 762 28.88 9.81 -29.34
C GLU A 762 28.56 11.31 -29.15
N VAL A 763 27.27 11.66 -29.11
CA VAL A 763 26.80 13.04 -28.93
C VAL A 763 27.24 13.62 -27.58
N LEU A 764 27.09 12.83 -26.51
CA LEU A 764 27.50 13.26 -25.17
C LEU A 764 28.99 13.59 -25.11
N THR A 765 29.84 12.77 -25.73
CA THR A 765 31.30 12.90 -25.65
C THR A 765 31.84 13.97 -26.59
N ASN A 766 31.32 14.05 -27.81
CA ASN A 766 31.88 14.89 -28.87
C ASN A 766 31.23 16.27 -28.98
N THR A 767 30.00 16.44 -28.45
CA THR A 767 29.21 17.66 -28.62
C THR A 767 28.86 18.29 -27.28
N VAL A 768 28.10 17.59 -26.43
CA VAL A 768 27.49 18.19 -25.23
C VAL A 768 28.50 18.44 -24.11
N ARG A 769 29.35 17.46 -23.77
CA ARG A 769 30.37 17.66 -22.72
C ARG A 769 31.41 18.73 -23.07
N PRO A 770 31.94 18.80 -24.31
CA PRO A 770 32.80 19.91 -24.70
C PRO A 770 32.12 21.27 -24.56
N ALA A 771 30.85 21.40 -24.96
CA ALA A 771 30.09 22.63 -24.77
C ALA A 771 29.95 22.99 -23.28
N PHE A 772 29.58 22.01 -22.45
CA PHE A 772 29.46 22.18 -21.00
C PHE A 772 30.79 22.61 -20.35
N LEU A 773 31.91 22.03 -20.76
CA LEU A 773 33.23 22.38 -20.24
C LEU A 773 33.71 23.76 -20.69
N ARG A 774 33.29 24.26 -21.86
CA ARG A 774 33.58 25.65 -22.26
C ARG A 774 32.95 26.64 -21.29
N HIS A 775 31.68 26.46 -20.95
CA HIS A 775 31.04 27.28 -19.91
C HIS A 775 31.73 27.17 -18.54
N ALA A 776 32.36 26.03 -18.23
CA ALA A 776 33.12 25.85 -16.99
C ALA A 776 34.60 26.30 -17.04
N GLN A 777 35.13 26.70 -18.22
CA GLN A 777 36.51 27.14 -18.43
C GLN A 777 36.62 28.60 -18.88
N ASP A 778 35.57 29.16 -19.48
CA ASP A 778 35.46 30.57 -19.84
C ASP A 778 35.19 31.48 -18.60
N HIS A 779 35.13 30.86 -17.42
CA HIS A 779 35.04 31.44 -16.07
C HIS A 779 35.99 30.71 -15.11
#